data_AF-A0A139WGW3-F1
#
_entry.id   AF-A0A139WGW3-F1
#
_cell.length_a   1.000
_cell.length_b   1.000
_cell.length_c   1.000
_cell.angle_alpha   90.00
_cell.angle_beta   90.00
_cell.angle_gamma   90.00
#
_symmetry.space_group_name_H-M   'P 1'
#
loop_
_entity.id
_entity.type
_entity.pdbx_description
1 polymer ?
#
loop_
_entity_poly.entity_id
_entity_poly.type
_entity_poly.pdbx_seq_one_letter_code
_entity_poly.pdbx_strand_id
1 'polypeptide(L)'
;MLCPEVFNFKAPESHFSSQKRNPNERNHLNTVNSLIYNHLVSVILPDASKVPESLTQALSNDCDYYKLKNVKISDFVARDFIVNFINSGNLYVLSVNTRIDCDNCVAITPEGQLILSLSKSEYQSLGLEGQVSHFHHRTQERYNDAETPALVSLSSPIVTKLQYYHDPQKIVSVLYSCLDCLNELLASSVPYYLYEKMAREVLNAVKGLIEKTKKTYYPHTNMSAFLTEMNVVVSLTEVVLNPLLKQIDFTEWPKIMRYVLYKNLSKMTGLEVLNLGSSTGGWRTSDYDKYIVEGISGMKHLRSLCLCFDCTDQVIQVVGDNCPFIQCLDVTSSRSVTDRSIPSLLKCNHLRELQLHRTSVTPVGLAQILRGLDKLQDIGRCDDFRGVIKMLHQSGACGPFGLRKIHTRGLYPEILRLLVDMFPKVEYINLFHDEQVTDLTILTSLDCLKELKLLSCAFYGDYVKQLLEVRGCNIISLHLEHVEEVDLNVLIDISQFCPRLKSLVLYNCDFMDSSEINTSRLKVQPFQNLEKLFWMVDCARTHLEFILLHAVNIRNIHLGSSTGITHSSIVNILTVNPMKHLEELRILYSSDMSMKTVELLLANCTNLRVLSELESWQGISMEELKNFKQHIYSNNFDLDIRPTLSYY
;
A
#
# COMPACT_ATOMS: atom_id res chain seq x y z
N MET A 1 -32.42 65.18 -26.25
CA MET A 1 -31.25 64.81 -25.43
C MET A 1 -30.66 63.55 -26.04
N LEU A 2 -29.85 63.73 -27.08
CA LEU A 2 -28.38 63.61 -27.02
C LEU A 2 -27.96 62.17 -26.70
N CYS A 3 -27.99 61.34 -27.74
CA CYS A 3 -27.21 60.12 -27.83
C CYS A 3 -25.75 60.53 -27.61
N PRO A 4 -25.08 60.12 -26.51
CA PRO A 4 -23.70 60.50 -26.33
C PRO A 4 -22.91 59.86 -27.47
N GLU A 5 -22.13 60.66 -28.18
CA GLU A 5 -21.24 60.19 -29.23
C GLU A 5 -20.29 59.17 -28.61
N VAL A 6 -20.55 57.88 -28.84
CA VAL A 6 -19.83 56.76 -28.20
C VAL A 6 -18.33 56.81 -28.53
N PHE A 7 -17.95 57.52 -29.60
CA PHE A 7 -16.59 57.80 -30.04
C PHE A 7 -15.80 58.73 -29.09
N ASN A 8 -16.48 59.49 -28.21
CA ASN A 8 -15.85 60.34 -27.19
C ASN A 8 -15.59 59.62 -25.87
N PHE A 9 -16.05 58.38 -25.70
CA PHE A 9 -15.59 57.54 -24.60
C PHE A 9 -14.15 57.12 -24.90
N LYS A 10 -13.24 57.42 -23.98
CA LYS A 10 -11.91 56.80 -24.01
C LYS A 10 -12.13 55.29 -24.04
N ALA A 11 -11.51 54.62 -25.02
CA ALA A 11 -11.42 53.17 -25.01
C ALA A 11 -10.95 52.72 -23.62
N PRO A 12 -11.52 51.64 -23.06
CA PRO A 12 -11.04 51.11 -21.78
C PRO A 12 -9.52 50.96 -21.85
N GLU A 13 -8.81 51.42 -20.83
CA GLU A 13 -7.34 51.35 -20.81
C GLU A 13 -6.93 49.88 -20.85
N SER A 14 -6.59 49.39 -22.04
CA SER A 14 -6.03 48.06 -22.21
C SER A 14 -4.58 48.11 -21.78
N HIS A 15 -4.26 47.42 -20.69
CA HIS A 15 -2.89 47.34 -20.20
C HIS A 15 -2.07 46.40 -21.09
N PHE A 16 -1.45 46.96 -22.12
CA PHE A 16 -0.54 46.23 -22.98
C PHE A 16 0.89 46.33 -22.43
N SER A 17 1.34 45.28 -21.73
CA SER A 17 2.74 45.17 -21.31
C SER A 17 3.53 44.35 -22.32
N SER A 18 4.41 45.01 -23.07
CA SER A 18 5.41 44.32 -23.89
C SER A 18 6.67 44.11 -23.07
N GLN A 19 7.12 42.87 -22.93
CA GLN A 19 8.38 42.53 -22.26
C GLN A 19 9.28 41.78 -23.23
N LYS A 20 10.43 42.40 -23.53
CA LYS A 20 11.48 41.76 -24.33
C LYS A 20 12.42 41.03 -23.37
N ARG A 21 12.47 39.70 -23.43
CA ARG A 21 13.29 38.87 -22.53
C ARG A 21 14.23 37.95 -23.30
N ASN A 22 15.37 37.62 -22.69
CA ASN A 22 16.36 36.72 -23.28
C ASN A 22 15.93 35.25 -23.11
N PRO A 23 16.11 34.39 -24.12
CA PRO A 23 15.66 32.99 -24.09
C PRO A 23 16.33 32.13 -22.98
N ASN A 24 17.44 32.59 -22.41
CA ASN A 24 18.21 31.84 -21.40
C ASN A 24 17.82 32.17 -19.93
N GLU A 25 16.85 33.05 -19.68
CA GLU A 25 16.39 33.37 -18.32
C GLU A 25 15.35 32.36 -17.81
N ARG A 26 15.52 31.82 -16.59
CA ARG A 26 14.72 30.71 -16.03
C ARG A 26 13.30 31.08 -15.55
N ASN A 27 12.88 32.35 -15.69
CA ASN A 27 11.63 32.87 -15.12
C ASN A 27 10.42 32.88 -16.07
N HIS A 28 10.54 32.33 -17.28
CA HIS A 28 9.47 32.35 -18.29
C HIS A 28 8.24 31.52 -17.86
N LEU A 29 8.48 30.33 -17.30
CA LEU A 29 7.41 29.44 -16.81
C LEU A 29 6.62 30.08 -15.66
N ASN A 30 7.30 30.76 -14.73
CA ASN A 30 6.64 31.45 -13.61
C ASN A 30 5.71 32.57 -14.10
N THR A 31 6.06 33.24 -15.19
CA THR A 31 5.24 34.31 -15.77
C THR A 31 4.00 33.73 -16.45
N VAL A 32 4.15 32.65 -17.24
CA VAL A 32 3.01 31.96 -17.87
C VAL A 32 2.10 31.35 -16.80
N ASN A 33 2.67 30.69 -15.80
CA ASN A 33 1.92 30.06 -14.72
C ASN A 33 1.20 31.09 -13.82
N SER A 34 1.66 32.35 -13.77
CA SER A 34 0.95 33.42 -13.06
C SER A 34 -0.29 33.94 -13.79
N LEU A 35 -0.46 33.60 -15.07
CA LEU A 35 -1.55 34.07 -15.93
C LEU A 35 -2.68 33.04 -16.01
N ILE A 36 -3.20 32.67 -14.84
CA ILE A 36 -4.10 31.52 -14.64
C ILE A 36 -5.43 31.68 -15.39
N TYR A 37 -5.84 32.91 -15.71
CA TYR A 37 -7.07 33.21 -16.43
C TYR A 37 -6.93 33.30 -17.96
N ASN A 38 -5.75 33.01 -18.51
CA ASN A 38 -5.53 33.07 -19.95
C ASN A 38 -6.11 31.83 -20.64
N HIS A 39 -7.03 32.06 -21.58
CA HIS A 39 -7.68 31.02 -22.38
C HIS A 39 -7.23 31.02 -23.85
N LEU A 40 -6.34 31.94 -24.24
CA LEU A 40 -5.84 32.08 -25.60
C LEU A 40 -4.35 32.40 -25.58
N VAL A 41 -3.57 31.67 -26.36
CA VAL A 41 -2.17 31.93 -26.61
C VAL A 41 -1.98 32.09 -28.12
N SER A 42 -1.34 33.20 -28.53
CA SER A 42 -0.97 33.43 -29.92
C SER A 42 0.54 33.46 -30.04
N VAL A 43 1.09 32.62 -30.93
CA VAL A 43 2.53 32.51 -31.16
C VAL A 43 2.85 33.09 -32.54
N ILE A 44 3.79 34.03 -32.59
CA ILE A 44 4.27 34.64 -33.84
C ILE A 44 5.72 34.23 -34.05
N LEU A 45 6.00 33.57 -35.17
CA LEU A 45 7.34 33.16 -35.57
C LEU A 45 7.83 34.08 -36.70
N PRO A 46 8.64 35.11 -36.40
CA PRO A 46 9.18 35.98 -37.44
C PRO A 46 10.07 35.18 -38.40
N ASP A 47 9.97 35.51 -39.70
CA ASP A 47 10.73 34.91 -40.81
C ASP A 47 10.59 33.39 -41.02
N ALA A 48 9.59 32.75 -40.41
CA ALA A 48 9.26 31.35 -40.66
C ALA A 48 8.21 31.20 -41.78
N SER A 49 8.55 30.53 -42.88
CA SER A 49 7.62 30.27 -43.98
C SER A 49 6.65 29.10 -43.70
N LYS A 50 6.97 28.24 -42.73
CA LYS A 50 6.14 27.14 -42.21
C LYS A 50 6.34 26.98 -40.70
N VAL A 51 5.27 26.66 -39.98
CA VAL A 51 5.32 26.38 -38.54
C VAL A 51 5.92 24.97 -38.32
N PRO A 52 6.91 24.79 -37.43
CA PRO A 52 7.46 23.48 -37.12
C PRO A 52 6.39 22.51 -36.59
N GLU A 53 6.38 21.28 -37.10
CA GLU A 53 5.34 20.29 -36.78
C GLU A 53 5.29 19.91 -35.29
N SER A 54 6.44 19.91 -34.61
CA SER A 54 6.54 19.70 -33.16
C SER A 54 5.86 20.81 -32.35
N LEU A 55 5.91 22.06 -32.82
CA LEU A 55 5.23 23.18 -32.18
C LEU A 55 3.72 23.12 -32.45
N THR A 56 3.33 22.77 -33.67
CA THR A 56 1.92 22.56 -34.02
C THR A 56 1.30 21.48 -33.15
N GLN A 57 1.96 20.31 -33.03
CA GLN A 57 1.50 19.22 -32.16
C GLN A 57 1.40 19.67 -30.69
N ALA A 58 2.41 20.37 -30.16
CA ALA A 58 2.39 20.87 -28.78
C ALA A 58 1.27 21.90 -28.51
N LEU A 59 0.91 22.72 -29.50
CA LEU A 59 -0.16 23.71 -29.39
C LEU A 59 -1.56 23.14 -29.68
N SER A 60 -1.66 21.95 -30.30
CA SER A 60 -2.93 21.28 -30.61
C SER A 60 -3.27 20.13 -29.67
N ASN A 61 -2.31 19.65 -28.87
CA ASN A 61 -2.53 18.56 -27.93
C ASN A 61 -3.44 19.04 -26.79
N ASP A 62 -4.48 18.28 -26.48
CA ASP A 62 -5.38 18.52 -25.33
C ASP A 62 -6.13 19.88 -25.34
N CYS A 63 -6.46 20.39 -26.54
CA CYS A 63 -7.21 21.64 -26.70
C CYS A 63 -8.75 21.47 -26.70
N ASP A 64 -9.24 20.25 -26.53
CA ASP A 64 -10.69 19.98 -26.49
C ASP A 64 -11.23 20.29 -25.09
N TYR A 65 -12.22 21.19 -25.02
CA TYR A 65 -12.84 21.58 -23.75
C TYR A 65 -14.36 21.66 -23.86
N TYR A 66 -15.03 21.37 -22.74
CA TYR A 66 -16.47 21.52 -22.62
C TYR A 66 -16.81 22.94 -22.17
N LYS A 67 -17.65 23.65 -22.94
CA LYS A 67 -18.17 24.96 -22.55
C LYS A 67 -19.46 24.83 -21.77
N LEU A 68 -19.36 25.02 -20.45
CA LEU A 68 -20.52 25.06 -19.56
C LEU A 68 -21.14 26.48 -19.58
N LYS A 69 -22.47 26.56 -19.58
CA LYS A 69 -23.24 27.83 -19.55
C LYS A 69 -24.08 27.89 -18.27
N ASN A 70 -24.24 29.09 -17.71
CA ASN A 70 -25.07 29.36 -16.54
C ASN A 70 -24.69 28.58 -15.26
N VAL A 71 -23.40 28.32 -15.06
CA VAL A 71 -22.91 27.67 -13.84
C VAL A 71 -22.90 28.67 -12.68
N LYS A 72 -23.40 28.28 -11.51
CA LYS A 72 -23.39 29.15 -10.32
C LYS A 72 -22.07 29.01 -9.59
N ILE A 73 -21.52 30.15 -9.13
CA ILE A 73 -20.26 30.19 -8.38
C ILE A 73 -20.40 29.47 -7.02
N SER A 74 -21.60 29.48 -6.43
CA SER A 74 -21.93 28.75 -5.20
C SER A 74 -21.65 27.25 -5.28
N ASP A 75 -21.75 26.67 -6.49
CA ASP A 75 -21.59 25.22 -6.67
C ASP A 75 -20.11 24.81 -6.56
N PHE A 76 -19.18 25.72 -6.89
CA PHE A 76 -17.75 25.49 -6.78
C PHE A 76 -17.23 25.56 -5.34
N VAL A 77 -17.89 26.36 -4.48
CA VAL A 77 -17.55 26.48 -3.06
C VAL A 77 -18.30 25.48 -2.18
N ALA A 78 -19.19 24.67 -2.77
CA ALA A 78 -19.88 23.62 -2.04
C ALA A 78 -18.89 22.54 -1.57
N ARG A 79 -19.03 22.13 -0.30
CA ARG A 79 -18.12 21.16 0.34
C ARG A 79 -17.98 19.86 -0.47
N ASP A 80 -19.09 19.33 -0.98
CA ASP A 80 -19.09 18.09 -1.74
C ASP A 80 -18.35 18.25 -3.08
N PHE A 81 -18.43 19.42 -3.70
CA PHE A 81 -17.70 19.71 -4.93
C PHE A 81 -16.19 19.81 -4.67
N ILE A 82 -15.80 20.53 -3.61
CA ILE A 82 -14.39 20.67 -3.23
C ILE A 82 -13.75 19.31 -2.92
N VAL A 83 -14.41 18.49 -2.11
CA VAL A 83 -13.88 17.18 -1.70
C VAL A 83 -13.77 16.24 -2.89
N ASN A 84 -14.79 16.19 -3.75
CA ASN A 84 -14.85 15.19 -4.82
C ASN A 84 -14.08 15.60 -6.08
N PHE A 85 -13.91 16.89 -6.36
CA PHE A 85 -13.37 17.37 -7.64
C PHE A 85 -12.14 18.28 -7.54
N ILE A 86 -12.00 19.06 -6.46
CA ILE A 86 -10.86 19.96 -6.29
C ILE A 86 -9.72 19.21 -5.58
N ASN A 87 -10.01 18.51 -4.48
CA ASN A 87 -9.02 17.75 -3.70
C ASN A 87 -8.56 16.46 -4.38
N SER A 88 -9.32 15.94 -5.36
CA SER A 88 -9.03 14.71 -6.09
C SER A 88 -8.14 14.91 -7.34
N GLY A 89 -7.82 16.17 -7.68
CA GLY A 89 -6.69 16.53 -8.56
C GLY A 89 -6.81 16.18 -10.05
N ASN A 90 -7.99 16.23 -10.67
CA ASN A 90 -8.16 15.90 -12.10
C ASN A 90 -9.13 16.82 -12.86
N LEU A 91 -9.51 17.98 -12.30
CA LEU A 91 -10.48 18.89 -12.90
C LEU A 91 -9.82 20.25 -13.21
N TYR A 92 -9.84 20.64 -14.50
CA TYR A 92 -9.45 21.99 -14.94
C TYR A 92 -10.70 22.79 -15.31
N VAL A 93 -10.83 23.98 -14.75
CA VAL A 93 -11.94 24.90 -15.05
C VAL A 93 -11.38 26.29 -15.27
N LEU A 94 -11.87 26.97 -16.29
CA LEU A 94 -11.54 28.36 -16.55
C LEU A 94 -12.77 29.11 -17.05
N SER A 95 -12.99 30.30 -16.51
CA SER A 95 -13.98 31.25 -17.03
C SER A 95 -13.53 31.79 -18.38
N VAL A 96 -14.35 31.54 -19.41
CA VAL A 96 -14.10 31.97 -20.78
C VAL A 96 -15.07 33.08 -21.19
N ASN A 97 -14.62 34.02 -22.01
CA ASN A 97 -15.37 35.21 -22.43
C ASN A 97 -15.78 36.15 -21.27
N THR A 98 -15.02 36.16 -20.19
CA THR A 98 -15.20 37.08 -19.05
C THR A 98 -14.04 38.05 -18.96
N ARG A 99 -14.33 39.30 -18.63
CA ARG A 99 -13.32 40.33 -18.37
C ARG A 99 -12.91 40.26 -16.91
N ILE A 100 -11.66 39.91 -16.63
CA ILE A 100 -11.16 39.67 -15.27
C ILE A 100 -11.30 40.89 -14.33
N ASP A 101 -11.33 42.07 -14.91
CA ASP A 101 -11.50 43.37 -14.24
C ASP A 101 -12.96 43.68 -13.94
N CYS A 102 -13.91 43.26 -14.80
CA CYS A 102 -15.32 43.66 -14.70
C CYS A 102 -16.26 42.53 -14.26
N ASP A 103 -15.98 41.29 -14.65
CA ASP A 103 -16.90 40.15 -14.53
C ASP A 103 -16.37 39.15 -13.49
N ASN A 104 -17.25 38.37 -12.85
CA ASN A 104 -16.85 37.32 -11.91
C ASN A 104 -16.12 36.19 -12.64
N CYS A 105 -14.93 35.84 -12.17
CA CYS A 105 -14.09 34.83 -12.78
C CYS A 105 -13.71 33.74 -11.78
N VAL A 106 -13.82 32.51 -12.25
CA VAL A 106 -13.47 31.28 -11.55
C VAL A 106 -12.43 30.53 -12.37
N ALA A 107 -11.39 30.03 -11.70
CA ALA A 107 -10.44 29.08 -12.25
C ALA A 107 -10.16 27.94 -11.27
N ILE A 108 -9.97 26.72 -11.77
CA ILE A 108 -9.44 25.58 -11.03
C ILE A 108 -8.14 25.16 -11.69
N THR A 109 -7.04 25.20 -10.95
CA THR A 109 -5.71 24.85 -11.50
C THR A 109 -5.52 23.33 -11.52
N PRO A 110 -4.60 22.81 -12.38
CA PRO A 110 -4.25 21.39 -12.41
C PRO A 110 -3.75 20.83 -11.06
N GLU A 111 -3.27 21.71 -10.18
CA GLU A 111 -2.80 21.38 -8.83
C GLU A 111 -3.94 21.34 -7.78
N GLY A 112 -5.20 21.46 -8.20
CA GLY A 112 -6.36 21.38 -7.30
C GLY A 112 -6.61 22.65 -6.51
N GLN A 113 -6.31 23.83 -7.08
CA GLN A 113 -6.57 25.12 -6.44
C GLN A 113 -7.78 25.82 -7.05
N LEU A 114 -8.75 26.22 -6.24
CA LEU A 114 -9.86 27.08 -6.65
C LEU A 114 -9.46 28.55 -6.50
N ILE A 115 -9.52 29.32 -7.58
CA ILE A 115 -9.17 30.74 -7.60
C ILE A 115 -10.38 31.55 -8.04
N LEU A 116 -10.83 32.42 -7.12
CA LEU A 116 -11.99 33.29 -7.30
C LEU A 116 -11.54 34.74 -7.42
N SER A 117 -11.97 35.40 -8.49
CA SER A 117 -11.94 36.86 -8.62
C SER A 117 -13.38 37.32 -8.70
N LEU A 118 -13.89 37.94 -7.64
CA LEU A 118 -15.31 38.27 -7.52
C LEU A 118 -15.55 39.75 -7.23
N SER A 119 -16.71 40.25 -7.63
CA SER A 119 -17.29 41.50 -7.13
C SER A 119 -17.56 41.40 -5.63
N LYS A 120 -17.52 42.53 -4.95
CA LYS A 120 -17.72 42.64 -3.49
C LYS A 120 -19.07 42.08 -3.05
N SER A 121 -20.14 42.35 -3.79
CA SER A 121 -21.49 41.84 -3.51
C SER A 121 -21.53 40.32 -3.55
N GLU A 122 -20.97 39.70 -4.58
CA GLU A 122 -20.96 38.25 -4.75
C GLU A 122 -20.03 37.58 -3.75
N TYR A 123 -18.85 38.15 -3.50
CA TYR A 123 -17.91 37.67 -2.49
C TYR A 123 -18.55 37.60 -1.10
N GLN A 124 -19.24 38.68 -0.69
CA GLN A 124 -19.96 38.74 0.58
C GLN A 124 -21.17 37.80 0.63
N SER A 125 -21.87 37.61 -0.49
CA SER A 125 -23.03 36.70 -0.57
C SER A 125 -22.63 35.23 -0.39
N LEU A 126 -21.39 34.87 -0.72
CA LEU A 126 -20.84 33.51 -0.56
C LEU A 126 -20.26 33.26 0.85
N GLY A 127 -20.15 34.30 1.69
CA GLY A 127 -19.66 34.18 3.07
C GLY A 127 -18.16 33.86 3.18
N LEU A 128 -17.36 34.25 2.18
CA LEU A 128 -15.92 34.00 2.12
C LEU A 128 -15.13 35.07 2.89
N GLU A 129 -13.98 34.70 3.48
CA GLU A 129 -13.03 35.61 4.13
C GLU A 129 -11.80 35.84 3.24
N GLY A 130 -11.45 37.10 2.91
CA GLY A 130 -10.38 37.36 1.94
C GLY A 130 -9.87 38.80 1.82
N GLN A 131 -8.90 39.01 0.92
CA GLN A 131 -8.16 40.26 0.70
C GLN A 131 -8.56 40.95 -0.61
N VAL A 132 -8.28 42.26 -0.71
CA VAL A 132 -8.61 43.06 -1.90
C VAL A 132 -7.71 42.68 -3.09
N SER A 133 -8.29 42.51 -4.28
CA SER A 133 -7.58 42.06 -5.49
C SER A 133 -6.52 43.05 -5.98
N HIS A 134 -5.42 42.56 -6.59
CA HIS A 134 -4.32 43.37 -7.14
C HIS A 134 -4.72 44.26 -8.34
N PHE A 135 -5.80 43.94 -9.06
CA PHE A 135 -6.27 44.71 -10.25
C PHE A 135 -7.04 45.99 -9.88
N HIS A 136 -6.67 46.62 -8.76
CA HIS A 136 -7.41 47.67 -8.09
C HIS A 136 -7.14 49.07 -8.68
N HIS A 137 -7.58 49.32 -9.90
CA HIS A 137 -7.58 50.68 -10.41
C HIS A 137 -8.97 51.32 -10.27
N ARG A 138 -9.13 52.03 -9.14
CA ARG A 138 -10.09 53.10 -8.83
C ARG A 138 -11.44 52.81 -8.13
N THR A 139 -11.86 51.57 -7.88
CA THR A 139 -13.06 51.32 -7.06
C THR A 139 -12.90 50.12 -6.13
N GLN A 140 -13.26 50.26 -4.85
CA GLN A 140 -13.11 49.25 -3.78
C GLN A 140 -14.09 48.07 -3.88
N GLU A 141 -14.13 47.40 -5.03
CA GLU A 141 -15.24 46.50 -5.38
C GLU A 141 -14.84 45.06 -5.76
N ARG A 142 -13.56 44.65 -5.66
CA ARG A 142 -13.14 43.26 -5.94
C ARG A 142 -12.26 42.62 -4.88
N TYR A 143 -12.53 41.35 -4.58
CA TYR A 143 -11.90 40.55 -3.53
C TYR A 143 -11.36 39.22 -4.10
N ASN A 144 -10.27 38.74 -3.50
CA ASN A 144 -9.64 37.44 -3.71
C ASN A 144 -9.63 36.69 -2.36
N ASP A 145 -9.71 35.35 -2.36
CA ASP A 145 -9.60 34.58 -1.12
C ASP A 145 -8.20 34.72 -0.50
N ALA A 146 -8.17 34.99 0.81
CA ALA A 146 -6.96 35.00 1.61
C ALA A 146 -6.89 33.70 2.40
N GLU A 147 -5.68 33.15 2.53
CA GLU A 147 -5.37 31.89 3.22
C GLU A 147 -5.51 30.61 2.38
N THR A 148 -4.54 30.40 1.49
CA THR A 148 -4.03 29.04 1.28
C THR A 148 -3.21 28.63 2.51
N PRO A 149 -3.53 27.52 3.20
CA PRO A 149 -2.64 26.94 4.21
C PRO A 149 -1.29 26.65 3.56
N ALA A 150 -0.23 26.98 4.29
CA ALA A 150 1.17 26.93 3.89
C ALA A 150 1.47 25.85 2.83
N LEU A 151 1.48 26.27 1.57
CA LEU A 151 2.00 25.46 0.48
C LEU A 151 3.52 25.55 0.55
N VAL A 152 4.10 24.62 1.30
CA VAL A 152 5.54 24.38 1.23
C VAL A 152 5.83 23.71 -0.11
N SER A 153 6.01 24.52 -1.14
CA SER A 153 6.66 24.09 -2.38
C SER A 153 8.13 23.79 -2.07
N LEU A 154 8.45 22.53 -1.78
CA LEU A 154 9.81 22.06 -1.48
C LEU A 154 10.77 22.09 -2.68
N SER A 155 10.36 22.49 -3.88
CA SER A 155 11.13 22.21 -5.10
C SER A 155 11.69 23.42 -5.88
N SER A 156 11.48 24.67 -5.45
CA SER A 156 12.01 25.84 -6.19
C SER A 156 12.88 26.82 -5.37
N PRO A 157 12.53 27.26 -4.15
CA PRO A 157 13.29 28.33 -3.47
C PRO A 157 14.73 27.92 -3.11
N ILE A 158 14.94 26.65 -2.75
CA ILE A 158 16.24 26.13 -2.32
C ILE A 158 17.17 25.99 -3.52
N VAL A 159 16.74 25.31 -4.58
CA VAL A 159 17.56 25.10 -5.79
C VAL A 159 17.92 26.44 -6.45
N THR A 160 17.00 27.41 -6.49
CA THR A 160 17.27 28.74 -7.06
C THR A 160 18.20 29.58 -6.18
N LYS A 161 18.10 29.51 -4.84
CA LYS A 161 19.04 30.20 -3.94
C LYS A 161 20.46 29.62 -4.00
N LEU A 162 20.61 28.30 -4.16
CA LEU A 162 21.92 27.64 -4.22
C LEU A 162 22.71 27.95 -5.50
N GLN A 163 22.05 28.37 -6.58
CA GLN A 163 22.68 28.73 -7.86
C GLN A 163 23.49 30.05 -7.80
N TYR A 164 23.31 30.87 -6.77
CA TYR A 164 24.01 32.15 -6.59
C TYR A 164 25.29 32.06 -5.75
N TYR A 165 25.59 30.89 -5.18
CA TYR A 165 26.78 30.69 -4.37
C TYR A 165 27.79 29.82 -5.12
N HIS A 166 29.05 30.24 -5.16
CA HIS A 166 30.16 29.49 -5.76
C HIS A 166 30.97 28.70 -4.71
N ASP A 167 30.62 28.82 -3.42
CA ASP A 167 31.30 28.18 -2.29
C ASP A 167 30.50 26.96 -1.78
N PRO A 168 31.03 25.73 -1.91
CA PRO A 168 30.36 24.50 -1.49
C PRO A 168 29.94 24.47 -0.02
N GLN A 169 30.70 25.08 0.89
CA GLN A 169 30.37 25.07 2.32
C GLN A 169 29.17 25.96 2.63
N LYS A 170 29.04 27.10 1.93
CA LYS A 170 27.88 28.00 2.06
C LYS A 170 26.62 27.41 1.44
N ILE A 171 26.73 26.65 0.35
CA ILE A 171 25.60 25.92 -0.26
C ILE A 171 25.03 24.92 0.74
N VAL A 172 25.89 24.12 1.38
CA VAL A 172 25.47 23.11 2.36
C VAL A 172 24.84 23.74 3.60
N SER A 173 25.40 24.84 4.13
CA SER A 173 24.83 25.51 5.30
C SER A 173 23.46 26.16 5.01
N VAL A 174 23.30 26.76 3.84
CA VAL A 174 22.00 27.32 3.39
C VAL A 174 20.97 26.21 3.20
N LEU A 175 21.36 25.06 2.64
CA LEU A 175 20.47 23.90 2.49
C LEU A 175 19.95 23.44 3.85
N TYR A 176 20.83 23.16 4.82
CA TYR A 176 20.38 22.70 6.14
C TYR A 176 19.53 23.75 6.87
N SER A 177 19.89 25.03 6.80
CA SER A 177 19.05 26.10 7.37
C SER A 177 17.66 26.15 6.74
N CYS A 178 17.54 25.88 5.43
CA CYS A 178 16.23 25.78 4.78
C CYS A 178 15.47 24.52 5.24
N LEU A 179 16.14 23.37 5.35
CA LEU A 179 15.52 22.12 5.81
C LEU A 179 14.97 22.27 7.24
N ASP A 180 15.73 22.90 8.14
CA ASP A 180 15.33 23.14 9.52
C ASP A 180 14.12 24.08 9.59
N CYS A 181 14.15 25.20 8.86
CA CYS A 181 13.01 26.13 8.78
C CYS A 181 11.73 25.45 8.27
N LEU A 182 11.87 24.58 7.27
CA LEU A 182 10.75 23.82 6.72
C LEU A 182 10.22 22.77 7.71
N ASN A 183 11.12 22.09 8.43
CA ASN A 183 10.76 21.16 9.48
C ASN A 183 9.97 21.87 10.60
N GLU A 184 10.47 23.01 11.07
CA GLU A 184 9.82 23.83 12.11
C GLU A 184 8.44 24.34 11.65
N LEU A 185 8.33 24.79 10.40
CA LEU A 185 7.07 25.25 9.83
C LEU A 185 6.04 24.11 9.77
N LEU A 186 6.43 22.92 9.29
CA LEU A 186 5.53 21.76 9.24
C LEU A 186 5.16 21.28 10.65
N ALA A 187 6.12 21.23 11.57
CA ALA A 187 5.89 20.81 12.95
C ALA A 187 4.96 21.76 13.72
N SER A 188 5.03 23.08 13.44
CA SER A 188 4.19 24.08 14.09
C SER A 188 2.82 24.25 13.44
N SER A 189 2.71 24.03 12.12
CA SER A 189 1.48 24.29 11.35
C SER A 189 0.57 23.08 11.22
N VAL A 190 1.10 21.85 11.40
CA VAL A 190 0.34 20.61 11.22
C VAL A 190 -0.07 20.05 12.59
N PRO A 191 -1.36 19.84 12.85
CA PRO A 191 -1.82 19.17 14.07
C PRO A 191 -1.13 17.82 14.23
N TYR A 192 -0.70 17.48 15.45
CA TYR A 192 0.14 16.30 15.71
C TYR A 192 -0.45 14.99 15.17
N TYR A 193 -1.78 14.82 15.20
CA TYR A 193 -2.48 13.62 14.71
C TYR A 193 -2.53 13.53 13.17
N LEU A 194 -2.16 14.58 12.45
CA LEU A 194 -2.02 14.61 10.99
C LEU A 194 -0.56 14.53 10.53
N TYR A 195 0.40 14.63 11.47
CA TYR A 195 1.82 14.71 11.13
C TYR A 195 2.31 13.50 10.33
N GLU A 196 1.85 12.28 10.66
CA GLU A 196 2.21 11.07 9.92
C GLU A 196 1.69 11.07 8.48
N LYS A 197 0.44 11.50 8.28
CA LYS A 197 -0.16 11.60 6.94
C LYS A 197 0.61 12.61 6.11
N MET A 198 0.89 13.79 6.67
CA MET A 198 1.70 14.81 6.02
C MET A 198 3.10 14.29 5.69
N ALA A 199 3.77 13.62 6.64
CA ALA A 199 5.11 13.09 6.43
C ALA A 199 5.15 12.09 5.26
N ARG A 200 4.16 11.19 5.17
CA ARG A 200 4.02 10.24 4.06
C ARG A 200 3.84 10.96 2.71
N GLU A 201 2.99 11.98 2.65
CA GLU A 201 2.78 12.76 1.42
C GLU A 201 4.04 13.52 1.01
N VAL A 202 4.77 14.13 1.96
CA VAL A 202 6.05 14.80 1.68
C VAL A 202 7.08 13.81 1.16
N LEU A 203 7.22 12.63 1.77
CA LEU A 203 8.14 11.60 1.30
C LEU A 203 7.76 11.07 -0.09
N ASN A 204 6.46 10.92 -0.39
CA ASN A 204 5.98 10.59 -1.74
C ASN A 204 6.30 11.70 -2.76
N ALA A 205 6.15 12.97 -2.38
CA ALA A 205 6.51 14.09 -3.21
C ALA A 205 8.03 14.13 -3.49
N VAL A 206 8.87 13.86 -2.49
CA VAL A 206 10.32 13.73 -2.66
C VAL A 206 10.67 12.57 -3.59
N LYS A 207 10.02 11.40 -3.42
CA LYS A 207 10.16 10.25 -4.32
C LYS A 207 9.80 10.62 -5.76
N GLY A 208 8.69 11.31 -5.99
CA GLY A 208 8.28 11.81 -7.31
C GLY A 208 9.28 12.81 -7.89
N LEU A 209 9.81 13.70 -7.06
CA LEU A 209 10.83 14.68 -7.45
C LEU A 209 12.14 14.00 -7.84
N ILE A 210 12.60 12.99 -7.11
CA ILE A 210 13.78 12.18 -7.45
C ILE A 210 13.61 11.56 -8.84
N GLU A 211 12.46 10.96 -9.13
CA GLU A 211 12.21 10.35 -10.44
C GLU A 211 12.13 11.41 -11.56
N LYS A 212 11.56 12.59 -11.28
CA LYS A 212 11.57 13.71 -12.23
C LYS A 212 12.99 14.21 -12.50
N THR A 213 13.82 14.39 -11.47
CA THR A 213 15.21 14.82 -11.60
C THR A 213 16.04 13.78 -12.32
N LYS A 214 15.86 12.47 -12.08
CA LYS A 214 16.55 11.43 -12.87
C LYS A 214 16.28 11.54 -14.37
N LYS A 215 15.05 11.90 -14.76
CA LYS A 215 14.65 12.08 -16.17
C LYS A 215 15.25 13.33 -16.83
N THR A 216 15.87 14.24 -16.09
CA THR A 216 16.57 15.42 -16.67
C THR A 216 18.03 15.13 -17.04
N TYR A 217 18.53 13.91 -16.78
CA TYR A 217 19.87 13.50 -17.15
C TYR A 217 19.96 13.15 -18.65
N TYR A 218 20.80 13.88 -19.39
CA TYR A 218 21.14 13.61 -20.79
C TYR A 218 22.66 13.49 -20.94
N PRO A 219 23.18 12.85 -22.01
CA PRO A 219 24.62 12.62 -22.19
C PRO A 219 25.51 13.87 -22.15
N HIS A 220 24.93 15.06 -22.36
CA HIS A 220 25.63 16.34 -22.33
C HIS A 220 25.42 17.14 -21.03
N THR A 221 24.73 16.58 -20.04
CA THR A 221 24.50 17.24 -18.75
C THR A 221 25.76 17.20 -17.90
N ASN A 222 26.13 18.33 -17.28
CA ASN A 222 27.25 18.39 -16.34
C ASN A 222 26.97 17.50 -15.11
N MET A 223 27.73 16.43 -14.95
CA MET A 223 27.56 15.44 -13.89
C MET A 223 27.62 16.05 -12.48
N SER A 224 28.52 17.01 -12.24
CA SER A 224 28.65 17.64 -10.92
C SER A 224 27.42 18.48 -10.55
N ALA A 225 26.87 19.21 -11.51
CA ALA A 225 25.65 19.99 -11.31
C ALA A 225 24.44 19.08 -11.05
N PHE A 226 24.31 18.00 -11.84
CA PHE A 226 23.26 16.99 -11.67
C PHE A 226 23.34 16.30 -10.30
N LEU A 227 24.52 15.87 -9.86
CA LEU A 227 24.71 15.25 -8.54
C LEU A 227 24.38 16.23 -7.41
N THR A 228 24.73 17.51 -7.57
CA THR A 228 24.38 18.55 -6.57
C THR A 228 22.87 18.75 -6.48
N GLU A 229 22.18 18.85 -7.61
CA GLU A 229 20.72 18.95 -7.66
C GLU A 229 20.06 17.71 -7.05
N MET A 230 20.52 16.51 -7.41
CA MET A 230 20.03 15.26 -6.85
C MET A 230 20.25 15.19 -5.33
N ASN A 231 21.42 15.61 -4.84
CA ASN A 231 21.69 15.65 -3.40
C ASN A 231 20.73 16.61 -2.66
N VAL A 232 20.45 17.78 -3.22
CA VAL A 232 19.48 18.72 -2.65
C VAL A 232 18.09 18.08 -2.58
N VAL A 233 17.63 17.49 -3.69
CA VAL A 233 16.33 16.82 -3.78
C VAL A 233 16.22 15.69 -2.76
N VAL A 234 17.25 14.86 -2.65
CA VAL A 234 17.30 13.73 -1.72
C VAL A 234 17.33 14.20 -0.26
N SER A 235 18.05 15.29 0.04
CA SER A 235 18.08 15.90 1.37
C SER A 235 16.73 16.45 1.84
N LEU A 236 15.78 16.72 0.93
CA LEU A 236 14.40 17.07 1.32
C LEU A 236 13.70 15.95 2.10
N THR A 237 14.20 14.72 2.04
CA THR A 237 13.75 13.62 2.91
C THR A 237 13.89 13.98 4.39
N GLU A 238 14.87 14.82 4.77
CA GLU A 238 15.10 15.22 6.15
C GLU A 238 14.01 16.12 6.73
N VAL A 239 13.23 16.80 5.87
CA VAL A 239 12.24 17.81 6.26
C VAL A 239 11.18 17.26 7.23
N VAL A 240 10.92 15.95 7.23
CA VAL A 240 9.90 15.34 8.09
C VAL A 240 10.47 14.60 9.29
N LEU A 241 11.80 14.48 9.38
CA LEU A 241 12.49 13.64 10.37
C LEU A 241 12.65 14.40 11.69
N ASN A 242 11.69 14.23 12.60
CA ASN A 242 11.74 14.81 13.93
C ASN A 242 10.94 13.94 14.94
N PRO A 243 10.86 14.32 16.24
CA PRO A 243 10.18 13.52 17.26
C PRO A 243 8.64 13.39 17.12
N LEU A 244 8.01 14.12 16.20
CA LEU A 244 6.56 13.98 15.96
C LEU A 244 6.23 12.75 15.13
N LEU A 245 7.18 12.24 14.34
CA LEU A 245 7.00 11.03 13.55
C LEU A 245 6.95 9.78 14.44
N LYS A 246 5.85 9.02 14.38
CA LYS A 246 5.68 7.79 15.18
C LYS A 246 5.89 6.50 14.41
N GLN A 247 5.69 6.51 13.10
CA GLN A 247 5.88 5.33 12.27
C GLN A 247 6.61 5.64 10.98
N ILE A 248 7.54 4.78 10.59
CA ILE A 248 8.15 4.80 9.26
C ILE A 248 8.59 3.39 8.84
N ASP A 249 8.33 3.07 7.57
CA ASP A 249 8.82 1.85 6.93
C ASP A 249 9.79 2.21 5.81
N PHE A 250 11.07 1.84 5.97
CA PHE A 250 12.13 2.15 5.02
C PHE A 250 11.96 1.37 3.71
N THR A 251 11.27 0.22 3.73
CA THR A 251 11.06 -0.61 2.55
C THR A 251 10.19 0.08 1.49
N GLU A 252 9.32 1.00 1.90
CA GLU A 252 8.45 1.78 1.00
C GLU A 252 9.23 2.77 0.12
N TRP A 253 10.45 3.17 0.54
CA TRP A 253 11.21 4.26 -0.07
C TRP A 253 12.37 3.77 -0.96
N PRO A 254 12.71 4.50 -2.04
CA PRO A 254 13.87 4.22 -2.87
C PRO A 254 15.18 4.16 -2.07
N LYS A 255 16.15 3.34 -2.52
CA LYS A 255 17.45 3.15 -1.86
C LYS A 255 18.18 4.46 -1.51
N ILE A 256 18.10 5.47 -2.39
CA ILE A 256 18.75 6.77 -2.19
C ILE A 256 18.13 7.57 -1.03
N MET A 257 16.82 7.45 -0.79
CA MET A 257 16.16 8.05 0.38
C MET A 257 16.46 7.26 1.65
N ARG A 258 16.51 5.92 1.57
CA ARG A 258 16.84 5.06 2.73
C ARG A 258 18.17 5.47 3.37
N TYR A 259 19.19 5.80 2.57
CA TYR A 259 20.45 6.30 3.11
C TYR A 259 20.28 7.53 4.01
N VAL A 260 19.50 8.53 3.58
CA VAL A 260 19.20 9.73 4.38
C VAL A 260 18.44 9.38 5.65
N LEU A 261 17.48 8.46 5.55
CA LEU A 261 16.69 7.97 6.68
C LEU A 261 17.57 7.27 7.73
N TYR A 262 18.47 6.38 7.32
CA TYR A 262 19.44 5.75 8.22
C TYR A 262 20.35 6.78 8.88
N LYS A 263 20.98 7.66 8.09
CA LYS A 263 21.90 8.68 8.58
C LYS A 263 21.27 9.60 9.64
N ASN A 264 19.98 9.89 9.53
CA ASN A 264 19.25 10.80 10.39
C ASN A 264 18.33 10.08 11.40
N LEU A 265 18.55 8.80 11.67
CA LEU A 265 17.70 7.99 12.56
C LEU A 265 17.57 8.60 13.97
N SER A 266 18.64 9.25 14.46
CA SER A 266 18.69 9.92 15.76
C SER A 266 17.77 11.14 15.88
N LYS A 267 17.30 11.73 14.77
CA LYS A 267 16.31 12.83 14.80
C LYS A 267 14.90 12.35 15.14
N MET A 268 14.61 11.06 14.94
CA MET A 268 13.26 10.48 15.05
C MET A 268 13.06 9.77 16.39
N THR A 269 13.36 10.45 17.50
CA THR A 269 13.30 9.87 18.86
C THR A 269 11.89 9.49 19.33
N GLY A 270 10.86 10.03 18.67
CA GLY A 270 9.47 9.77 18.98
C GLY A 270 8.85 8.53 18.33
N LEU A 271 9.63 7.74 17.57
CA LEU A 271 9.13 6.55 16.87
C LEU A 271 8.60 5.48 17.82
N GLU A 272 7.45 4.93 17.45
CA GLU A 272 6.79 3.77 18.08
C GLU A 272 6.89 2.53 17.18
N VAL A 273 6.87 2.70 15.85
CA VAL A 273 6.95 1.61 14.87
C VAL A 273 8.03 1.93 13.84
N LEU A 274 9.09 1.12 13.80
CA LEU A 274 10.21 1.30 12.90
C LEU A 274 10.47 0.01 12.11
N ASN A 275 10.31 0.07 10.79
CA ASN A 275 10.81 -0.97 9.90
C ASN A 275 12.01 -0.43 9.12
N LEU A 276 13.20 -0.91 9.45
CA LEU A 276 14.44 -0.54 8.77
C LEU A 276 14.61 -1.32 7.45
N GLY A 277 13.85 -2.40 7.24
CA GLY A 277 14.02 -3.28 6.10
C GLY A 277 15.39 -3.97 6.09
N SER A 278 15.91 -4.24 4.90
CA SER A 278 17.28 -4.71 4.72
C SER A 278 18.15 -3.66 4.03
N SER A 279 19.37 -3.52 4.54
CA SER A 279 20.47 -2.77 3.96
C SER A 279 21.35 -3.63 3.02
N THR A 280 21.13 -4.95 2.96
CA THR A 280 21.81 -5.84 2.02
C THR A 280 21.39 -5.51 0.58
N GLY A 281 22.33 -4.96 -0.23
CA GLY A 281 22.01 -4.58 -1.61
C GLY A 281 22.73 -3.35 -2.18
N GLY A 282 23.92 -3.01 -1.68
CA GLY A 282 24.88 -2.14 -2.38
C GLY A 282 25.21 -0.78 -1.75
N TRP A 283 24.65 -0.43 -0.58
CA TRP A 283 24.88 0.88 0.05
C TRP A 283 25.19 0.85 1.55
N ARG A 284 25.52 -0.32 2.12
CA ARG A 284 25.94 -0.43 3.53
C ARG A 284 27.35 0.16 3.69
N THR A 285 27.43 1.39 4.20
CA THR A 285 28.70 2.00 4.62
C THR A 285 29.09 1.48 6.01
N SER A 286 30.36 1.67 6.40
CA SER A 286 30.86 1.27 7.73
C SER A 286 30.11 1.93 8.89
N ASP A 287 29.45 3.07 8.65
CA ASP A 287 28.75 3.86 9.66
C ASP A 287 27.29 3.42 9.90
N TYR A 288 26.75 2.47 9.12
CA TYR A 288 25.34 2.07 9.25
C TYR A 288 25.00 1.53 10.64
N ASP A 289 25.83 0.63 11.16
CA ASP A 289 25.61 0.02 12.47
C ASP A 289 25.64 1.12 13.57
N LYS A 290 26.49 2.13 13.39
CA LYS A 290 26.55 3.30 14.28
C LYS A 290 25.25 4.09 14.23
N TYR A 291 24.74 4.41 13.04
CA TYR A 291 23.48 5.16 12.92
C TYR A 291 22.29 4.43 13.54
N ILE A 292 22.22 3.10 13.37
CA ILE A 292 21.16 2.26 13.95
C ILE A 292 21.25 2.29 15.47
N VAL A 293 22.44 2.04 16.03
CA VAL A 293 22.66 2.03 17.49
C VAL A 293 22.37 3.40 18.11
N GLU A 294 22.93 4.48 17.55
CA GLU A 294 22.70 5.84 18.03
C GLU A 294 21.22 6.23 17.93
N GLY A 295 20.57 5.91 16.81
CA GLY A 295 19.15 6.19 16.61
C GLY A 295 18.25 5.50 17.62
N ILE A 296 18.35 4.17 17.73
CA ILE A 296 17.49 3.36 18.61
C ILE A 296 17.69 3.74 20.08
N SER A 297 18.89 4.16 20.49
CA SER A 297 19.17 4.55 21.87
C SER A 297 18.25 5.68 22.39
N GLY A 298 17.79 6.56 21.49
CA GLY A 298 16.87 7.66 21.79
C GLY A 298 15.38 7.31 21.76
N MET A 299 15.00 6.14 21.23
CA MET A 299 13.60 5.77 20.96
C MET A 299 12.93 5.11 22.16
N LYS A 300 12.60 5.90 23.18
CA LYS A 300 12.03 5.40 24.46
C LYS A 300 10.62 4.82 24.35
N HIS A 301 9.90 5.18 23.28
CA HIS A 301 8.52 4.73 23.05
C HIS A 301 8.42 3.64 21.98
N LEU A 302 9.53 3.07 21.53
CA LEU A 302 9.54 2.06 20.48
C LEU A 302 8.76 0.80 20.92
N ARG A 303 7.76 0.42 20.14
CA ARG A 303 6.88 -0.74 20.33
C ARG A 303 7.13 -1.83 19.29
N SER A 304 7.52 -1.47 18.09
CA SER A 304 7.78 -2.41 17.01
C SER A 304 9.08 -2.05 16.29
N LEU A 305 9.96 -3.04 16.14
CA LEU A 305 11.19 -2.91 15.37
C LEU A 305 11.33 -4.09 14.39
N CYS A 306 11.54 -3.78 13.11
CA CYS A 306 11.93 -4.76 12.10
C CYS A 306 13.29 -4.38 11.51
N LEU A 307 14.26 -5.29 11.60
CA LEU A 307 15.60 -5.19 11.01
C LEU A 307 16.06 -6.56 10.52
N CYS A 308 15.42 -7.05 9.47
CA CYS A 308 15.76 -8.33 8.87
C CYS A 308 17.14 -8.29 8.19
N PHE A 309 17.83 -9.43 8.14
CA PHE A 309 19.14 -9.66 7.51
C PHE A 309 20.34 -8.95 8.17
N ASP A 310 20.14 -7.79 8.80
CA ASP A 310 21.24 -6.90 9.22
C ASP A 310 21.34 -6.69 10.74
N CYS A 311 20.41 -7.22 11.54
CA CYS A 311 20.48 -7.12 13.00
C CYS A 311 21.68 -7.88 13.60
N THR A 312 22.14 -7.42 14.76
CA THR A 312 23.26 -8.00 15.51
C THR A 312 22.93 -8.04 17.00
N ASP A 313 23.67 -8.84 17.77
CA ASP A 313 23.56 -8.86 19.23
C ASP A 313 23.69 -7.47 19.88
N GLN A 314 24.53 -6.59 19.31
CA GLN A 314 24.72 -5.21 19.78
C GLN A 314 23.45 -4.36 19.61
N VAL A 315 22.77 -4.50 18.47
CA VAL A 315 21.51 -3.77 18.24
C VAL A 315 20.44 -4.26 19.23
N ILE A 316 20.33 -5.56 19.45
CA ILE A 316 19.39 -6.12 20.43
C ILE A 316 19.73 -5.67 21.86
N GLN A 317 21.01 -5.57 22.21
CA GLN A 317 21.41 -5.00 23.48
C GLN A 317 20.91 -3.56 23.64
N VAL A 318 21.09 -2.72 22.62
CA VAL A 318 20.60 -1.33 22.64
C VAL A 318 19.08 -1.27 22.78
N VAL A 319 18.35 -2.14 22.08
CA VAL A 319 16.88 -2.27 22.24
C VAL A 319 16.52 -2.64 23.67
N GLY A 320 17.13 -3.69 24.23
CA GLY A 320 16.87 -4.15 25.60
C GLY A 320 17.21 -3.11 26.67
N ASP A 321 18.20 -2.26 26.40
CA ASP A 321 18.63 -1.21 27.33
C ASP A 321 17.81 0.10 27.23
N ASN A 322 17.16 0.36 26.08
CA ASN A 322 16.55 1.67 25.80
C ASN A 322 15.05 1.65 25.46
N CYS A 323 14.48 0.50 25.09
CA CYS A 323 13.12 0.39 24.57
C CYS A 323 12.24 -0.49 25.50
N PRO A 324 11.83 0.01 26.68
CA PRO A 324 11.13 -0.79 27.70
C PRO A 324 9.72 -1.25 27.30
N PHE A 325 9.15 -0.63 26.26
CA PHE A 325 7.79 -0.91 25.76
C PHE A 325 7.77 -1.70 24.45
N ILE A 326 8.90 -2.29 24.03
CA ILE A 326 8.95 -3.10 22.81
C ILE A 326 8.01 -4.31 22.94
N GLN A 327 7.20 -4.52 21.90
CA GLN A 327 6.16 -5.55 21.81
C GLN A 327 6.39 -6.48 20.62
N CYS A 328 6.90 -5.96 19.51
CA CYS A 328 7.22 -6.73 18.31
C CYS A 328 8.68 -6.50 17.92
N LEU A 329 9.43 -7.58 17.75
CA LEU A 329 10.80 -7.55 17.25
C LEU A 329 10.95 -8.59 16.15
N ASP A 330 11.26 -8.12 14.93
CA ASP A 330 11.59 -8.97 13.80
C ASP A 330 13.04 -8.76 13.37
N VAL A 331 13.84 -9.82 13.51
CA VAL A 331 15.25 -9.88 13.13
C VAL A 331 15.52 -11.10 12.24
N THR A 332 14.50 -11.48 11.45
CA THR A 332 14.57 -12.64 10.57
C THR A 332 15.78 -12.57 9.64
N SER A 333 16.44 -13.72 9.45
CA SER A 333 17.65 -13.89 8.64
C SER A 333 18.89 -13.12 9.12
N SER A 334 18.89 -12.58 10.33
CA SER A 334 20.06 -11.94 10.94
C SER A 334 20.94 -12.96 11.68
N ARG A 335 21.87 -13.59 10.95
CA ARG A 335 22.80 -14.62 11.52
C ARG A 335 23.71 -14.09 12.63
N SER A 336 23.93 -12.78 12.71
CA SER A 336 24.72 -12.15 13.77
C SER A 336 23.94 -11.95 15.08
N VAL A 337 22.69 -12.41 15.13
CA VAL A 337 21.91 -12.55 16.37
C VAL A 337 22.12 -13.97 16.88
N THR A 338 22.74 -14.08 18.06
CA THR A 338 23.14 -15.34 18.71
C THR A 338 22.57 -15.42 20.12
N ASP A 339 22.86 -16.51 20.84
CA ASP A 339 22.47 -16.66 22.25
C ASP A 339 23.04 -15.56 23.16
N ARG A 340 24.06 -14.80 22.71
CA ARG A 340 24.57 -13.63 23.45
C ARG A 340 23.53 -12.52 23.60
N SER A 341 22.53 -12.45 22.71
CA SER A 341 21.44 -11.48 22.78
C SER A 341 20.39 -11.80 23.84
N ILE A 342 20.31 -13.05 24.34
CA ILE A 342 19.23 -13.51 25.22
C ILE A 342 19.10 -12.66 26.49
N PRO A 343 20.18 -12.33 27.24
CA PRO A 343 20.05 -11.51 28.44
C PRO A 343 19.42 -10.14 28.17
N SER A 344 19.64 -9.59 26.98
CA SER A 344 19.04 -8.32 26.54
C SER A 344 17.58 -8.49 26.13
N LEU A 345 17.25 -9.56 25.39
CA LEU A 345 15.86 -9.91 25.04
C LEU A 345 14.99 -10.13 26.28
N LEU A 346 15.56 -10.75 27.33
CA LEU A 346 14.87 -10.98 28.60
C LEU A 346 14.57 -9.70 29.39
N LYS A 347 15.14 -8.54 29.02
CA LYS A 347 14.74 -7.23 29.59
C LYS A 347 13.44 -6.72 28.97
N CYS A 348 13.08 -7.21 27.78
CA CYS A 348 11.93 -6.77 27.01
C CYS A 348 10.62 -7.44 27.49
N ASN A 349 10.22 -7.18 28.74
CA ASN A 349 9.07 -7.82 29.41
C ASN A 349 7.67 -7.48 28.83
N HIS A 350 7.62 -6.71 27.75
CA HIS A 350 6.39 -6.39 27.00
C HIS A 350 6.33 -7.11 25.65
N LEU A 351 7.36 -7.87 25.30
CA LEU A 351 7.47 -8.55 24.02
C LEU A 351 6.35 -9.60 23.87
N ARG A 352 5.60 -9.46 22.79
CA ARG A 352 4.50 -10.35 22.39
C ARG A 352 4.87 -11.13 21.14
N GLU A 353 5.67 -10.55 20.27
CA GLU A 353 6.08 -11.15 19.00
C GLU A 353 7.60 -11.02 18.85
N LEU A 354 8.27 -12.15 18.60
CA LEU A 354 9.73 -12.22 18.45
C LEU A 354 10.11 -13.15 17.30
N GLN A 355 10.37 -12.60 16.13
CA GLN A 355 10.73 -13.38 14.95
C GLN A 355 12.25 -13.59 14.89
N LEU A 356 12.69 -14.83 15.16
CA LEU A 356 14.11 -15.23 15.18
C LEU A 356 14.46 -16.23 14.07
N HIS A 357 13.60 -16.39 13.06
CA HIS A 357 13.82 -17.35 11.98
C HIS A 357 15.14 -17.05 11.25
N ARG A 358 15.95 -18.08 10.99
CA ARG A 358 17.28 -17.94 10.32
C ARG A 358 18.28 -17.02 11.04
N THR A 359 18.14 -16.84 12.35
CA THR A 359 19.21 -16.31 13.22
C THR A 359 20.14 -17.45 13.67
N SER A 360 21.13 -17.14 14.52
CA SER A 360 22.01 -18.12 15.17
C SER A 360 21.66 -18.34 16.65
N VAL A 361 20.44 -17.98 17.06
CA VAL A 361 19.89 -18.37 18.38
C VAL A 361 19.60 -19.87 18.37
N THR A 362 20.09 -20.58 19.36
CA THR A 362 19.96 -22.03 19.45
C THR A 362 18.61 -22.45 20.07
N PRO A 363 18.21 -23.72 19.96
CA PRO A 363 17.02 -24.21 20.67
C PRO A 363 17.11 -24.04 22.20
N VAL A 364 18.31 -24.11 22.76
CA VAL A 364 18.56 -23.83 24.19
C VAL A 364 18.24 -22.36 24.48
N GLY A 365 18.69 -21.46 23.62
CA GLY A 365 18.43 -20.03 23.74
C GLY A 365 16.95 -19.67 23.65
N LEU A 366 16.25 -20.23 22.67
CA LEU A 366 14.79 -20.08 22.54
C LEU A 366 14.03 -20.64 23.74
N ALA A 367 14.47 -21.77 24.32
CA ALA A 367 13.87 -22.31 25.53
C ALA A 367 14.03 -21.36 26.74
N GLN A 368 15.18 -20.67 26.86
CA GLN A 368 15.39 -19.65 27.89
C GLN A 368 14.45 -18.45 27.68
N ILE A 369 14.29 -18.00 26.43
CA ILE A 369 13.38 -16.91 26.07
C ILE A 369 11.94 -17.26 26.45
N LEU A 370 11.45 -18.45 26.08
CA LEU A 370 10.08 -18.89 26.40
C LEU A 370 9.82 -19.01 27.90
N ARG A 371 10.84 -19.34 28.69
CA ARG A 371 10.76 -19.37 30.16
C ARG A 371 10.77 -17.99 30.80
N GLY A 372 11.47 -17.03 30.20
CA GLY A 372 11.66 -15.69 30.75
C GLY A 372 10.63 -14.65 30.30
N LEU A 373 10.00 -14.83 29.14
CA LEU A 373 9.03 -13.89 28.57
C LEU A 373 7.60 -14.43 28.65
N ASP A 374 6.89 -14.07 29.71
CA ASP A 374 5.53 -14.50 30.04
C ASP A 374 4.43 -14.00 29.07
N LYS A 375 4.63 -12.82 28.47
CA LYS A 375 3.68 -12.21 27.53
C LYS A 375 3.89 -12.62 26.07
N LEU A 376 4.92 -13.40 25.79
CA LEU A 376 5.28 -13.82 24.44
C LEU A 376 4.20 -14.74 23.86
N GLN A 377 3.71 -14.39 22.68
CA GLN A 377 2.59 -15.04 22.01
C GLN A 377 2.96 -15.60 20.63
N ASP A 378 4.00 -15.07 20.00
CA ASP A 378 4.42 -15.46 18.67
C ASP A 378 5.96 -15.43 18.58
N ILE A 379 6.57 -16.51 18.12
CA ILE A 379 8.01 -16.59 17.84
C ILE A 379 8.32 -16.75 16.34
N GLY A 380 7.29 -16.71 15.51
CA GLY A 380 7.42 -16.97 14.09
C GLY A 380 7.68 -18.41 13.73
N ARG A 381 8.27 -18.57 12.55
CA ARG A 381 8.71 -19.86 12.04
C ARG A 381 9.95 -20.36 12.79
N CYS A 382 9.83 -21.49 13.46
CA CYS A 382 10.93 -22.18 14.12
C CYS A 382 11.10 -23.57 13.51
N ASP A 383 12.12 -23.77 12.68
CA ASP A 383 12.33 -25.06 11.99
C ASP A 383 12.71 -26.20 12.98
N ASP A 384 13.45 -25.90 14.05
CA ASP A 384 13.82 -26.87 15.11
C ASP A 384 13.08 -26.60 16.43
N PHE A 385 11.76 -26.38 16.35
CA PHE A 385 10.94 -26.24 17.56
C PHE A 385 10.93 -27.52 18.41
N ARG A 386 11.16 -28.67 17.77
CA ARG A 386 11.42 -29.95 18.42
C ARG A 386 12.56 -29.86 19.44
N GLY A 387 13.70 -29.27 19.05
CA GLY A 387 14.83 -29.04 19.95
C GLY A 387 14.42 -28.18 21.15
N VAL A 388 13.62 -27.14 20.92
CA VAL A 388 13.13 -26.23 21.97
C VAL A 388 12.28 -26.98 22.99
N ILE A 389 11.31 -27.78 22.54
CA ILE A 389 10.44 -28.58 23.41
C ILE A 389 11.27 -29.57 24.24
N LYS A 390 12.24 -30.26 23.62
CA LYS A 390 13.15 -31.17 24.34
C LYS A 390 13.92 -30.45 25.45
N MET A 391 14.45 -29.26 25.17
CA MET A 391 15.19 -28.48 26.17
C MET A 391 14.30 -28.02 27.31
N LEU A 392 13.08 -27.56 27.01
CA LEU A 392 12.11 -27.18 28.04
C LEU A 392 11.76 -28.37 28.94
N HIS A 393 11.43 -29.51 28.34
CA HIS A 393 11.09 -30.75 29.05
C HIS A 393 12.25 -31.25 29.92
N GLN A 394 13.47 -31.33 29.38
CA GLN A 394 14.67 -31.73 30.13
C GLN A 394 15.00 -30.78 31.28
N SER A 395 14.64 -29.50 31.15
CA SER A 395 14.83 -28.51 32.21
C SER A 395 13.76 -28.55 33.31
N GLY A 396 12.80 -29.49 33.24
CA GLY A 396 11.68 -29.62 34.17
C GLY A 396 10.59 -28.56 33.99
N ALA A 397 10.62 -27.80 32.89
CA ALA A 397 9.61 -26.80 32.59
C ALA A 397 8.44 -27.46 31.84
N CYS A 398 7.27 -27.50 32.48
CA CYS A 398 6.08 -28.17 31.92
C CYS A 398 5.03 -27.22 31.33
N GLY A 399 5.30 -25.91 31.29
CA GLY A 399 4.32 -24.91 30.87
C GLY A 399 3.23 -24.63 31.93
N PRO A 400 2.10 -24.01 31.56
CA PRO A 400 1.73 -23.59 30.21
C PRO A 400 2.48 -22.31 29.80
N PHE A 401 2.99 -22.29 28.57
CA PHE A 401 3.58 -21.09 27.96
C PHE A 401 2.53 -20.29 27.17
N GLY A 402 2.83 -19.01 26.93
CA GLY A 402 1.89 -18.04 26.36
C GLY A 402 1.69 -18.08 24.84
N LEU A 403 2.38 -18.96 24.11
CA LEU A 403 2.33 -18.95 22.64
C LEU A 403 0.92 -19.25 22.11
N ARG A 404 0.53 -18.44 21.13
CA ARG A 404 -0.73 -18.55 20.39
C ARG A 404 -0.52 -19.02 18.96
N LYS A 405 0.66 -18.81 18.39
CA LYS A 405 1.00 -19.24 17.03
C LYS A 405 2.25 -20.11 17.05
N ILE A 406 2.18 -21.24 16.36
CA ILE A 406 3.31 -22.15 16.19
C ILE A 406 3.43 -22.52 14.71
N HIS A 407 4.63 -22.32 14.16
CA HIS A 407 4.98 -22.75 12.81
C HIS A 407 6.29 -23.52 12.90
N THR A 408 6.22 -24.83 12.65
CA THR A 408 7.36 -25.74 12.76
C THR A 408 7.27 -26.88 11.75
N ARG A 409 8.36 -27.64 11.64
CA ARG A 409 8.47 -28.84 10.80
C ARG A 409 9.00 -30.01 11.62
N GLY A 410 8.82 -31.23 11.13
CA GLY A 410 9.54 -32.41 11.63
C GLY A 410 9.30 -32.75 13.11
N LEU A 411 8.06 -32.58 13.57
CA LEU A 411 7.63 -33.08 14.89
C LEU A 411 7.26 -34.56 14.75
N TYR A 412 7.64 -35.40 15.70
CA TYR A 412 7.15 -36.79 15.82
C TYR A 412 6.14 -36.90 16.99
N PRO A 413 5.33 -37.96 17.09
CA PRO A 413 4.15 -37.99 17.96
C PRO A 413 4.41 -37.66 19.44
N GLU A 414 5.50 -38.13 20.03
CA GLU A 414 5.83 -37.85 21.44
C GLU A 414 6.09 -36.35 21.70
N ILE A 415 6.79 -35.69 20.78
CA ILE A 415 7.07 -34.25 20.88
C ILE A 415 5.82 -33.44 20.61
N LEU A 416 4.95 -33.92 19.71
CA LEU A 416 3.67 -33.27 19.46
C LEU A 416 2.76 -33.29 20.70
N ARG A 417 2.75 -34.40 21.46
CA ARG A 417 2.04 -34.45 22.75
C ARG A 417 2.57 -33.42 23.75
N LEU A 418 3.89 -33.38 23.93
CA LEU A 418 4.53 -32.39 24.80
C LEU A 418 4.22 -30.96 24.34
N LEU A 419 4.20 -30.70 23.02
CA LEU A 419 3.83 -29.40 22.48
C LEU A 419 2.43 -29.00 22.94
N VAL A 420 1.45 -29.86 22.74
CA VAL A 420 0.06 -29.51 23.06
C VAL A 420 -0.12 -29.34 24.59
N ASP A 421 0.55 -30.14 25.40
CA ASP A 421 0.54 -30.00 26.86
C ASP A 421 1.15 -28.67 27.32
N MET A 422 2.26 -28.27 26.70
CA MET A 422 3.04 -27.08 27.09
C MET A 422 2.44 -25.78 26.53
N PHE A 423 1.72 -25.83 25.41
CA PHE A 423 1.16 -24.67 24.70
C PHE A 423 -0.37 -24.79 24.47
N PRO A 424 -1.19 -24.88 25.52
CA PRO A 424 -2.63 -25.15 25.39
C PRO A 424 -3.44 -23.97 24.80
N LYS A 425 -2.86 -22.77 24.71
CA LYS A 425 -3.51 -21.54 24.23
C LYS A 425 -3.27 -21.28 22.73
N VAL A 426 -2.75 -22.25 22.00
CA VAL A 426 -2.48 -22.12 20.56
C VAL A 426 -3.78 -21.94 19.79
N GLU A 427 -3.82 -20.88 18.97
CA GLU A 427 -4.92 -20.52 18.08
C GLU A 427 -4.58 -20.80 16.61
N TYR A 428 -3.29 -20.77 16.26
CA TYR A 428 -2.76 -21.05 14.93
C TYR A 428 -1.66 -22.10 15.00
N ILE A 429 -1.79 -23.18 14.23
CA ILE A 429 -0.73 -24.17 14.07
C ILE A 429 -0.46 -24.45 12.58
N ASN A 430 0.83 -24.39 12.22
CA ASN A 430 1.33 -24.78 10.92
C ASN A 430 2.34 -25.92 11.10
N LEU A 431 1.96 -27.11 10.63
CA LEU A 431 2.76 -28.32 10.72
C LEU A 431 3.12 -28.81 9.32
N PHE A 432 4.41 -28.90 9.06
CA PHE A 432 4.91 -29.78 8.02
C PHE A 432 5.00 -31.20 8.60
N HIS A 433 4.12 -32.07 8.12
CA HIS A 433 4.06 -33.46 8.50
C HIS A 433 5.21 -34.24 7.83
N ASP A 434 5.76 -35.19 8.59
CA ASP A 434 6.86 -36.07 8.18
C ASP A 434 6.29 -37.50 8.29
N GLU A 435 6.62 -38.41 7.36
CA GLU A 435 6.02 -39.75 7.20
C GLU A 435 6.06 -40.62 8.48
N GLN A 436 6.80 -40.19 9.51
CA GLN A 436 6.88 -40.83 10.83
C GLN A 436 5.75 -40.44 11.80
N VAL A 437 4.96 -39.42 11.50
CA VAL A 437 3.75 -39.08 12.26
C VAL A 437 2.60 -39.81 11.61
N THR A 438 1.73 -40.45 12.39
CA THR A 438 0.58 -41.19 11.82
C THR A 438 -0.74 -40.81 12.49
N ASP A 439 -0.74 -39.88 13.44
CA ASP A 439 -1.94 -39.53 14.22
C ASP A 439 -1.96 -38.05 14.60
N LEU A 440 -2.69 -37.25 13.81
CA LEU A 440 -2.92 -35.83 14.08
C LEU A 440 -4.05 -35.59 15.09
N THR A 441 -4.74 -36.62 15.59
CA THR A 441 -5.74 -36.45 16.65
C THR A 441 -5.15 -35.95 17.96
N ILE A 442 -3.82 -35.98 18.12
CA ILE A 442 -3.11 -35.33 19.23
C ILE A 442 -3.46 -33.83 19.31
N LEU A 443 -3.76 -33.18 18.18
CA LEU A 443 -4.16 -31.77 18.15
C LEU A 443 -5.57 -31.52 18.71
N THR A 444 -6.34 -32.57 18.99
CA THR A 444 -7.68 -32.42 19.56
C THR A 444 -7.66 -31.79 20.95
N SER A 445 -6.56 -31.81 21.70
CA SER A 445 -6.46 -31.10 22.99
C SER A 445 -6.28 -29.59 22.87
N LEU A 446 -6.11 -29.04 21.65
CA LEU A 446 -6.03 -27.58 21.43
C LEU A 446 -7.43 -26.96 21.29
N ASP A 447 -8.07 -26.66 22.42
CA ASP A 447 -9.43 -26.11 22.47
C ASP A 447 -9.59 -24.74 21.78
N CYS A 448 -8.51 -23.95 21.76
CA CYS A 448 -8.49 -22.60 21.19
C CYS A 448 -8.14 -22.57 19.70
N LEU A 449 -7.90 -23.72 19.06
CA LEU A 449 -7.44 -23.80 17.68
C LEU A 449 -8.49 -23.23 16.71
N LYS A 450 -8.08 -22.22 15.94
CA LYS A 450 -8.91 -21.52 14.94
C LYS A 450 -8.34 -21.65 13.53
N GLU A 451 -7.03 -21.74 13.42
CA GLU A 451 -6.34 -21.78 12.13
C GLU A 451 -5.41 -22.99 12.08
N LEU A 452 -5.67 -23.88 11.12
CA LEU A 452 -4.95 -25.13 10.94
C LEU A 452 -4.34 -25.16 9.54
N LYS A 453 -3.00 -25.19 9.49
CA LYS A 453 -2.24 -25.42 8.27
C LYS A 453 -1.48 -26.74 8.35
N LEU A 454 -1.81 -27.67 7.46
CA LEU A 454 -1.19 -28.97 7.33
C LEU A 454 -0.52 -29.08 5.97
N LEU A 455 0.75 -29.51 5.97
CA LEU A 455 1.51 -29.78 4.75
C LEU A 455 1.96 -31.24 4.73
N SER A 456 1.87 -31.89 3.58
CA SER A 456 2.44 -33.23 3.33
C SER A 456 1.88 -34.33 4.25
N CYS A 457 0.54 -34.47 4.30
CA CYS A 457 -0.15 -35.49 5.12
C CYS A 457 -1.24 -36.21 4.33
N ALA A 458 -1.66 -37.39 4.77
CA ALA A 458 -2.78 -38.15 4.22
C ALA A 458 -4.07 -37.84 5.00
N PHE A 459 -5.15 -37.44 4.32
CA PHE A 459 -6.35 -36.95 5.01
C PHE A 459 -7.01 -38.02 5.91
N TYR A 460 -7.12 -39.27 5.44
CA TYR A 460 -7.66 -40.37 6.23
C TYR A 460 -6.56 -41.08 7.01
N GLY A 461 -5.40 -41.33 6.38
CA GLY A 461 -4.24 -41.99 6.97
C GLY A 461 -3.74 -41.35 8.27
N ASP A 462 -3.73 -40.01 8.33
CA ASP A 462 -3.28 -39.24 9.50
C ASP A 462 -4.40 -38.77 10.42
N TYR A 463 -5.61 -39.32 10.24
CA TYR A 463 -6.78 -39.04 11.06
C TYR A 463 -7.21 -37.55 11.09
N VAL A 464 -6.99 -36.82 9.99
CA VAL A 464 -7.42 -35.42 9.86
C VAL A 464 -8.93 -35.31 9.97
N LYS A 465 -9.66 -36.27 9.40
CA LYS A 465 -11.13 -36.36 9.54
C LYS A 465 -11.57 -36.32 11.00
N GLN A 466 -10.98 -37.17 11.85
CA GLN A 466 -11.33 -37.30 13.27
C GLN A 466 -10.94 -36.05 14.05
N LEU A 467 -9.80 -35.44 13.70
CA LEU A 467 -9.41 -34.13 14.25
C LEU A 467 -10.48 -33.07 13.93
N LEU A 468 -10.92 -32.98 12.68
CA LEU A 468 -11.95 -32.02 12.27
C LEU A 468 -13.31 -32.34 12.91
N GLU A 469 -13.67 -33.61 13.08
CA GLU A 469 -14.92 -33.99 13.77
C GLU A 469 -14.97 -33.45 15.21
N VAL A 470 -13.83 -33.40 15.91
CA VAL A 470 -13.73 -32.95 17.31
C VAL A 470 -13.47 -31.45 17.45
N ARG A 471 -12.68 -30.84 16.55
CA ARG A 471 -12.25 -29.42 16.66
C ARG A 471 -12.73 -28.51 15.54
N GLY A 472 -13.32 -29.04 14.48
CA GLY A 472 -13.73 -28.30 13.29
C GLY A 472 -14.69 -27.14 13.57
N CYS A 473 -15.53 -27.24 14.62
CA CYS A 473 -16.47 -26.19 14.98
C CYS A 473 -15.82 -24.86 15.39
N ASN A 474 -14.55 -24.89 15.80
CA ASN A 474 -13.74 -23.71 16.13
C ASN A 474 -12.88 -23.21 14.97
N ILE A 475 -12.70 -24.03 13.93
CA ILE A 475 -11.83 -23.71 12.79
C ILE A 475 -12.47 -22.65 11.89
N ILE A 476 -11.73 -21.57 11.67
CA ILE A 476 -12.08 -20.42 10.85
C ILE A 476 -11.25 -20.42 9.56
N SER A 477 -10.03 -20.95 9.60
CA SER A 477 -9.13 -21.08 8.44
C SER A 477 -8.53 -22.47 8.38
N LEU A 478 -8.69 -23.14 7.24
CA LEU A 478 -8.11 -24.46 6.97
C LEU A 478 -7.24 -24.37 5.72
N HIS A 479 -5.97 -24.77 5.85
CA HIS A 479 -5.01 -24.81 4.77
C HIS A 479 -4.45 -26.22 4.65
N LEU A 480 -4.69 -26.86 3.52
CA LEU A 480 -4.20 -28.17 3.16
C LEU A 480 -3.27 -28.03 1.95
N GLU A 481 -2.02 -28.41 2.12
CA GLU A 481 -0.99 -28.30 1.08
C GLU A 481 -0.28 -29.65 0.91
N HIS A 482 -0.15 -30.16 -0.32
CA HIS A 482 0.39 -31.51 -0.56
C HIS A 482 -0.33 -32.60 0.26
N VAL A 483 -1.66 -32.52 0.34
CA VAL A 483 -2.46 -33.50 1.09
C VAL A 483 -2.94 -34.60 0.15
N GLU A 484 -2.72 -35.85 0.56
CA GLU A 484 -3.15 -37.05 -0.16
C GLU A 484 -4.54 -37.52 0.29
N GLU A 485 -5.12 -38.44 -0.47
CA GLU A 485 -6.42 -39.06 -0.19
C GLU A 485 -7.62 -38.09 -0.17
N VAL A 486 -7.56 -37.02 -0.97
CA VAL A 486 -8.65 -36.03 -1.02
C VAL A 486 -9.70 -36.46 -2.04
N ASP A 487 -10.94 -36.67 -1.60
CA ASP A 487 -12.08 -36.97 -2.47
C ASP A 487 -13.26 -36.03 -2.19
N LEU A 488 -14.40 -36.22 -2.87
CA LEU A 488 -15.59 -35.39 -2.61
C LEU A 488 -16.11 -35.54 -1.17
N ASN A 489 -15.94 -36.72 -0.56
CA ASN A 489 -16.34 -36.94 0.83
C ASN A 489 -15.49 -36.12 1.80
N VAL A 490 -14.21 -35.90 1.52
CA VAL A 490 -13.37 -34.97 2.29
C VAL A 490 -13.95 -33.56 2.27
N LEU A 491 -14.39 -33.06 1.12
CA LEU A 491 -15.00 -31.72 1.03
C LEU A 491 -16.33 -31.66 1.78
N ILE A 492 -17.13 -32.73 1.72
CA ILE A 492 -18.36 -32.86 2.50
C ILE A 492 -18.02 -32.84 4.01
N ASP A 493 -17.09 -33.67 4.46
CA ASP A 493 -16.65 -33.76 5.85
C ASP A 493 -16.16 -32.40 6.37
N ILE A 494 -15.30 -31.70 5.62
CA ILE A 494 -14.85 -30.34 5.97
C ILE A 494 -16.07 -29.40 6.12
N SER A 495 -17.01 -29.44 5.17
CA SER A 495 -18.19 -28.58 5.20
C SER A 495 -19.10 -28.85 6.41
N GLN A 496 -19.19 -30.11 6.85
CA GLN A 496 -20.05 -30.53 7.96
C GLN A 496 -19.40 -30.31 9.32
N PHE A 497 -18.09 -30.58 9.42
CA PHE A 497 -17.35 -30.46 10.67
C PHE A 497 -16.85 -29.04 10.94
N CYS A 498 -16.64 -28.23 9.90
CA CYS A 498 -16.16 -26.85 10.01
C CYS A 498 -17.20 -25.81 9.54
N PRO A 499 -18.38 -25.69 10.20
CA PRO A 499 -19.46 -24.81 9.75
C PRO A 499 -19.12 -23.30 9.87
N ARG A 500 -18.07 -22.93 10.61
CA ARG A 500 -17.60 -21.54 10.79
C ARG A 500 -16.43 -21.18 9.87
N LEU A 501 -16.06 -22.07 8.95
CA LEU A 501 -14.93 -21.89 8.05
C LEU A 501 -15.15 -20.68 7.14
N LYS A 502 -14.23 -19.71 7.23
CA LYS A 502 -14.22 -18.50 6.39
C LYS A 502 -13.17 -18.57 5.29
N SER A 503 -12.09 -19.30 5.50
CA SER A 503 -11.00 -19.43 4.54
C SER A 503 -10.64 -20.89 4.32
N LEU A 504 -10.69 -21.35 3.08
CA LEU A 504 -10.25 -22.67 2.66
C LEU A 504 -9.14 -22.53 1.62
N VAL A 505 -7.99 -23.14 1.90
CA VAL A 505 -6.85 -23.21 0.98
C VAL A 505 -6.54 -24.68 0.71
N LEU A 506 -6.54 -25.04 -0.57
CA LEU A 506 -6.13 -26.33 -1.09
C LEU A 506 -5.02 -26.08 -2.12
N TYR A 507 -3.83 -26.61 -1.87
CA TYR A 507 -2.65 -26.39 -2.70
C TYR A 507 -1.98 -27.71 -3.03
N ASN A 508 -1.85 -28.05 -4.31
CA ASN A 508 -1.19 -29.26 -4.80
C ASN A 508 -1.59 -30.54 -4.04
N CYS A 509 -2.89 -30.71 -3.75
CA CYS A 509 -3.42 -31.91 -3.10
C CYS A 509 -3.75 -32.99 -4.14
N ASP A 510 -3.66 -34.26 -3.77
CA ASP A 510 -3.91 -35.36 -4.70
C ASP A 510 -5.39 -35.77 -4.61
N PHE A 511 -6.16 -35.42 -5.63
CA PHE A 511 -7.59 -35.72 -5.71
C PHE A 511 -7.85 -37.09 -6.33
N MET A 512 -8.72 -37.85 -5.69
CA MET A 512 -9.22 -39.14 -6.17
C MET A 512 -10.61 -39.00 -6.79
N ASP A 513 -10.87 -39.73 -7.88
CA ASP A 513 -12.21 -39.80 -8.48
C ASP A 513 -13.13 -40.70 -7.64
N SER A 514 -14.00 -40.10 -6.80
CA SER A 514 -14.97 -40.87 -6.03
C SER A 514 -16.22 -41.22 -6.86
N SER A 515 -16.62 -42.50 -6.86
CA SER A 515 -17.78 -43.00 -7.61
C SER A 515 -19.12 -42.91 -6.85
N GLU A 516 -19.11 -42.66 -5.54
CA GLU A 516 -20.31 -42.68 -4.69
C GLU A 516 -20.47 -41.39 -3.89
N ILE A 517 -21.46 -40.57 -4.28
CA ILE A 517 -21.83 -39.34 -3.59
C ILE A 517 -22.94 -39.65 -2.59
N ASN A 518 -22.63 -39.60 -1.28
CA ASN A 518 -23.64 -39.83 -0.26
C ASN A 518 -24.19 -38.50 0.30
N THR A 519 -24.90 -37.74 -0.54
CA THR A 519 -25.54 -36.45 -0.15
C THR A 519 -26.74 -36.61 0.77
N SER A 520 -27.14 -37.84 1.09
CA SER A 520 -28.36 -38.15 1.86
C SER A 520 -28.32 -37.75 3.35
N ARG A 521 -27.21 -37.18 3.85
CA ARG A 521 -27.01 -36.87 5.29
C ARG A 521 -26.26 -35.55 5.58
N LEU A 522 -26.46 -34.50 4.79
CA LEU A 522 -25.95 -33.17 5.14
C LEU A 522 -26.71 -32.61 6.35
N LYS A 523 -26.03 -32.38 7.47
CA LYS A 523 -26.58 -31.80 8.72
C LYS A 523 -26.61 -30.28 8.67
N VAL A 524 -25.62 -29.68 8.01
CA VAL A 524 -25.45 -28.22 7.86
C VAL A 524 -25.31 -27.89 6.38
N GLN A 525 -25.74 -26.69 5.99
CA GLN A 525 -25.51 -26.19 4.63
C GLN A 525 -23.99 -26.08 4.36
N PRO A 526 -23.46 -26.78 3.34
CA PRO A 526 -22.03 -26.76 3.07
C PRO A 526 -21.50 -25.34 2.84
N PHE A 527 -20.32 -25.02 3.38
CA PHE A 527 -19.56 -23.79 3.09
C PHE A 527 -20.33 -22.46 3.18
N GLN A 528 -21.41 -22.39 3.95
CA GLN A 528 -22.27 -21.20 4.03
C GLN A 528 -21.51 -19.94 4.48
N ASN A 529 -20.51 -20.08 5.35
CA ASN A 529 -19.70 -18.97 5.89
C ASN A 529 -18.38 -18.75 5.14
N LEU A 530 -18.12 -19.50 4.06
CA LEU A 530 -16.87 -19.40 3.32
C LEU A 530 -16.80 -18.05 2.59
N GLU A 531 -15.80 -17.26 2.93
CA GLU A 531 -15.54 -15.93 2.36
C GLU A 531 -14.36 -15.97 1.38
N LYS A 532 -13.39 -16.87 1.59
CA LYS A 532 -12.17 -16.98 0.78
C LYS A 532 -11.89 -18.42 0.36
N LEU A 533 -11.65 -18.62 -0.92
CA LEU A 533 -11.25 -19.89 -1.51
C LEU A 533 -9.98 -19.72 -2.32
N PHE A 534 -8.94 -20.46 -1.96
CA PHE A 534 -7.71 -20.58 -2.74
C PHE A 534 -7.55 -22.03 -3.19
N TRP A 535 -7.67 -22.26 -4.48
CA TRP A 535 -7.75 -23.60 -5.08
C TRP A 535 -6.68 -23.74 -6.15
N MET A 536 -5.52 -24.28 -5.78
CA MET A 536 -4.39 -24.55 -6.67
C MET A 536 -4.20 -26.06 -6.80
N VAL A 537 -5.24 -26.75 -7.26
CA VAL A 537 -5.25 -28.21 -7.34
C VAL A 537 -5.82 -28.70 -8.66
N ASP A 538 -5.21 -29.75 -9.19
CA ASP A 538 -5.64 -30.51 -10.35
C ASP A 538 -6.68 -31.54 -9.89
N CYS A 539 -7.93 -31.42 -10.34
CA CYS A 539 -9.01 -32.28 -9.84
C CYS A 539 -10.15 -32.43 -10.85
N ALA A 540 -11.07 -33.36 -10.57
CA ALA A 540 -12.33 -33.43 -11.30
C ALA A 540 -13.20 -32.21 -11.00
N ARG A 541 -13.72 -31.60 -12.08
CA ARG A 541 -14.59 -30.41 -12.11
C ARG A 541 -15.72 -30.40 -11.07
N THR A 542 -16.27 -31.57 -10.76
CA THR A 542 -17.37 -31.75 -9.81
C THR A 542 -17.04 -31.29 -8.38
N HIS A 543 -15.78 -31.41 -7.95
CA HIS A 543 -15.33 -31.03 -6.60
C HIS A 543 -15.39 -29.51 -6.39
N LEU A 544 -14.84 -28.76 -7.35
CA LEU A 544 -14.85 -27.31 -7.28
C LEU A 544 -16.27 -26.75 -7.46
N GLU A 545 -17.06 -27.32 -8.38
CA GLU A 545 -18.47 -26.96 -8.54
C GLU A 545 -19.26 -27.16 -7.24
N PHE A 546 -19.04 -28.28 -6.51
CA PHE A 546 -19.68 -28.50 -5.22
C PHE A 546 -19.44 -27.36 -4.24
N ILE A 547 -18.21 -26.87 -4.08
CA ILE A 547 -17.92 -25.76 -3.17
C ILE A 547 -18.61 -24.48 -3.64
N LEU A 548 -18.42 -24.13 -4.92
CA LEU A 548 -18.89 -22.86 -5.47
C LEU A 548 -20.42 -22.77 -5.54
N LEU A 549 -21.12 -23.91 -5.67
CA LEU A 549 -22.59 -23.96 -5.59
C LEU A 549 -23.12 -23.63 -4.19
N HIS A 550 -22.36 -23.91 -3.12
CA HIS A 550 -22.82 -23.76 -1.75
C HIS A 550 -22.23 -22.54 -1.01
N ALA A 551 -21.07 -22.03 -1.45
CA ALA A 551 -20.39 -20.88 -0.85
C ALA A 551 -21.07 -19.53 -1.19
N VAL A 552 -22.24 -19.28 -0.62
CA VAL A 552 -23.09 -18.10 -0.92
C VAL A 552 -22.50 -16.76 -0.45
N ASN A 553 -21.61 -16.79 0.54
CA ASN A 553 -20.96 -15.59 1.11
C ASN A 553 -19.53 -15.38 0.59
N ILE A 554 -19.16 -16.07 -0.51
CA ILE A 554 -17.82 -15.99 -1.07
C ILE A 554 -17.50 -14.58 -1.56
N ARG A 555 -16.31 -14.08 -1.21
CA ARG A 555 -15.79 -12.75 -1.56
C ARG A 555 -14.55 -12.83 -2.42
N ASN A 556 -13.66 -13.79 -2.17
CA ASN A 556 -12.40 -13.93 -2.89
C ASN A 556 -12.24 -15.37 -3.38
N ILE A 557 -12.09 -15.54 -4.69
CA ILE A 557 -11.86 -16.84 -5.32
C ILE A 557 -10.57 -16.77 -6.13
N HIS A 558 -9.59 -17.60 -5.79
CA HIS A 558 -8.32 -17.73 -6.50
C HIS A 558 -8.18 -19.17 -6.99
N LEU A 559 -8.19 -19.34 -8.31
CA LEU A 559 -8.13 -20.64 -8.98
C LEU A 559 -6.82 -20.80 -9.74
N GLY A 560 -6.21 -21.98 -9.64
CA GLY A 560 -5.02 -22.37 -10.37
C GLY A 560 -5.25 -22.67 -11.84
N SER A 561 -4.20 -23.13 -12.52
CA SER A 561 -4.22 -23.30 -13.97
C SER A 561 -5.02 -24.52 -14.44
N SER A 562 -5.24 -25.51 -13.59
CA SER A 562 -5.77 -26.82 -13.97
C SER A 562 -7.06 -27.18 -13.21
N THR A 563 -7.92 -26.19 -12.96
CA THR A 563 -9.14 -26.40 -12.16
C THR A 563 -10.26 -27.11 -12.93
N GLY A 564 -10.16 -27.23 -14.26
CA GLY A 564 -11.18 -27.86 -15.11
C GLY A 564 -12.50 -27.09 -15.20
N ILE A 565 -12.58 -25.89 -14.62
CA ILE A 565 -13.78 -25.05 -14.64
C ILE A 565 -13.94 -24.38 -16.01
N THR A 566 -15.15 -24.43 -16.55
CA THR A 566 -15.49 -23.96 -17.90
C THR A 566 -16.53 -22.84 -17.85
N HIS A 567 -16.80 -22.17 -18.96
CA HIS A 567 -17.94 -21.27 -19.11
C HIS A 567 -19.24 -21.96 -18.67
N SER A 568 -19.46 -23.21 -19.09
CA SER A 568 -20.65 -23.98 -18.68
C SER A 568 -20.73 -24.20 -17.16
N SER A 569 -19.58 -24.35 -16.49
CA SER A 569 -19.53 -24.44 -15.01
C SER A 569 -20.01 -23.15 -14.40
N ILE A 570 -19.50 -22.00 -14.87
CA ILE A 570 -19.85 -20.68 -14.35
C ILE A 570 -21.35 -20.41 -14.54
N VAL A 571 -21.92 -20.77 -15.69
CA VAL A 571 -23.38 -20.68 -15.93
C VAL A 571 -24.16 -21.50 -14.91
N ASN A 572 -23.79 -22.77 -14.71
CA ASN A 572 -24.47 -23.65 -13.76
C ASN A 572 -24.35 -23.13 -12.33
N ILE A 573 -23.16 -22.67 -11.94
CA ILE A 573 -22.89 -22.10 -10.62
C ILE A 573 -23.74 -20.85 -10.40
N LEU A 574 -23.68 -19.87 -11.31
CA LEU A 574 -24.39 -18.59 -11.14
C LEU A 574 -25.91 -18.73 -11.15
N THR A 575 -26.44 -19.78 -11.77
CA THR A 575 -27.88 -20.10 -11.73
C THR A 575 -28.34 -20.45 -10.31
N VAL A 576 -27.47 -21.06 -9.50
CA VAL A 576 -27.78 -21.51 -8.13
C VAL A 576 -27.23 -20.54 -7.08
N ASN A 577 -26.00 -20.08 -7.26
CA ASN A 577 -25.28 -19.14 -6.42
C ASN A 577 -24.83 -17.93 -7.26
N PRO A 578 -25.60 -16.83 -7.27
CA PRO A 578 -25.24 -15.62 -8.03
C PRO A 578 -23.98 -14.90 -7.55
N MET A 579 -23.36 -15.35 -6.44
CA MET A 579 -22.11 -14.80 -5.91
C MET A 579 -22.17 -13.27 -5.69
N LYS A 580 -23.28 -12.77 -5.12
CA LYS A 580 -23.53 -11.33 -4.92
C LYS A 580 -22.46 -10.62 -4.08
N HIS A 581 -21.75 -11.35 -3.23
CA HIS A 581 -20.70 -10.82 -2.36
C HIS A 581 -19.30 -10.95 -2.95
N LEU A 582 -19.14 -11.49 -4.16
CA LEU A 582 -17.85 -11.66 -4.79
C LEU A 582 -17.23 -10.31 -5.10
N GLU A 583 -16.08 -10.05 -4.48
CA GLU A 583 -15.27 -8.84 -4.63
C GLU A 583 -14.08 -9.10 -5.57
N GLU A 584 -13.56 -10.33 -5.58
CA GLU A 584 -12.35 -10.70 -6.30
C GLU A 584 -12.43 -12.11 -6.88
N LEU A 585 -12.20 -12.22 -8.19
CA LEU A 585 -12.04 -13.48 -8.91
C LEU A 585 -10.73 -13.49 -9.67
N ARG A 586 -9.87 -14.47 -9.38
CA ARG A 586 -8.65 -14.75 -10.12
C ARG A 586 -8.69 -16.18 -10.64
N ILE A 587 -8.48 -16.34 -11.93
CA ILE A 587 -8.37 -17.66 -12.56
C ILE A 587 -7.10 -17.65 -13.39
N LEU A 588 -6.04 -18.30 -12.89
CA LEU A 588 -4.70 -18.21 -13.45
C LEU A 588 -4.64 -18.62 -14.93
N TYR A 589 -5.45 -19.60 -15.33
CA TYR A 589 -5.54 -20.04 -16.72
C TYR A 589 -6.88 -20.73 -16.99
N SER A 590 -7.40 -20.56 -18.21
CA SER A 590 -8.53 -21.33 -18.72
C SER A 590 -8.41 -21.51 -20.24
N SER A 591 -8.66 -22.72 -20.72
CA SER A 591 -8.73 -23.02 -22.15
C SER A 591 -10.09 -22.73 -22.80
N ASP A 592 -11.13 -22.45 -22.01
CA ASP A 592 -12.52 -22.36 -22.47
C ASP A 592 -13.18 -21.00 -22.23
N MET A 593 -12.79 -20.28 -21.17
CA MET A 593 -13.43 -19.01 -20.82
C MET A 593 -13.17 -17.92 -21.86
N SER A 594 -14.21 -17.11 -22.10
CA SER A 594 -14.24 -16.04 -23.11
C SER A 594 -14.88 -14.78 -22.56
N MET A 595 -14.99 -13.72 -23.38
CA MET A 595 -15.69 -12.49 -23.01
C MET A 595 -17.15 -12.72 -22.60
N LYS A 596 -17.81 -13.77 -23.09
CA LYS A 596 -19.16 -14.17 -22.61
C LYS A 596 -19.17 -14.54 -21.14
N THR A 597 -18.10 -15.16 -20.64
CA THR A 597 -17.94 -15.45 -19.21
C THR A 597 -17.78 -14.15 -18.42
N VAL A 598 -17.00 -13.19 -18.94
CA VAL A 598 -16.80 -11.88 -18.33
C VAL A 598 -18.13 -11.12 -18.20
N GLU A 599 -18.89 -11.04 -19.29
CA GLU A 599 -20.21 -10.39 -19.30
C GLU A 599 -21.17 -11.05 -18.29
N LEU A 600 -21.19 -12.38 -18.23
CA LEU A 600 -22.02 -13.12 -17.29
C LEU A 600 -21.63 -12.85 -15.83
N LEU A 601 -20.32 -12.78 -15.53
CA LEU A 601 -19.80 -12.46 -14.21
C LEU A 601 -20.18 -11.02 -13.81
N LEU A 602 -19.99 -10.04 -14.69
CA LEU A 602 -20.37 -8.65 -14.40
C LEU A 602 -21.88 -8.47 -14.20
N ALA A 603 -22.70 -9.25 -14.91
CA ALA A 603 -24.15 -9.20 -14.76
C ALA A 603 -24.66 -9.77 -13.43
N ASN A 604 -23.98 -10.78 -12.87
CA ASN A 604 -24.42 -11.47 -11.64
C ASN A 604 -23.69 -11.00 -10.37
N CYS A 605 -22.37 -10.75 -10.47
CA CYS A 605 -21.49 -10.40 -9.36
C CYS A 605 -21.38 -8.88 -9.18
N THR A 606 -22.40 -8.26 -8.60
CA THR A 606 -22.53 -6.79 -8.52
C THR A 606 -21.45 -6.09 -7.69
N ASN A 607 -20.71 -6.82 -6.84
CA ASN A 607 -19.65 -6.27 -6.00
C ASN A 607 -18.24 -6.56 -6.55
N LEU A 608 -18.12 -7.13 -7.75
CA LEU A 608 -16.85 -7.54 -8.32
C LEU A 608 -15.97 -6.31 -8.61
N ARG A 609 -14.83 -6.23 -7.93
CA ARG A 609 -13.85 -5.15 -8.06
C ARG A 609 -12.54 -5.62 -8.67
N VAL A 610 -12.25 -6.92 -8.64
CA VAL A 610 -11.03 -7.48 -9.22
C VAL A 610 -11.37 -8.70 -10.07
N LEU A 611 -11.01 -8.65 -11.35
CA LEU A 611 -11.10 -9.75 -12.30
C LEU A 611 -9.79 -9.84 -13.09
N SER A 612 -8.81 -10.56 -12.54
CA SER A 612 -7.44 -10.58 -13.07
C SER A 612 -7.12 -11.85 -13.87
N GLU A 613 -5.99 -11.83 -14.58
CA GLU A 613 -5.45 -12.93 -15.40
C GLU A 613 -6.27 -13.23 -16.68
N LEU A 614 -7.02 -12.25 -17.19
CA LEU A 614 -7.80 -12.38 -18.42
C LEU A 614 -6.91 -12.64 -19.65
N GLU A 615 -5.65 -12.19 -19.62
CA GLU A 615 -4.64 -12.49 -20.64
C GLU A 615 -4.37 -14.00 -20.78
N SER A 616 -4.62 -14.78 -19.73
CA SER A 616 -4.36 -16.22 -19.67
C SER A 616 -5.59 -17.05 -20.03
N TRP A 617 -6.68 -16.44 -20.50
CA TRP A 617 -7.89 -17.13 -20.93
C TRP A 617 -7.88 -17.28 -22.45
N GLN A 618 -7.76 -18.51 -22.95
CA GLN A 618 -7.58 -18.76 -24.39
C GLN A 618 -8.77 -18.31 -25.26
N GLY A 619 -9.96 -18.18 -24.68
CA GLY A 619 -11.16 -17.69 -25.37
C GLY A 619 -11.26 -16.16 -25.42
N ILE A 620 -10.24 -15.41 -24.97
CA ILE A 620 -10.18 -13.96 -25.06
C ILE A 620 -9.01 -13.56 -25.97
N SER A 621 -9.29 -12.91 -27.09
CA SER A 621 -8.25 -12.33 -27.93
C SER A 621 -7.68 -11.05 -27.33
N MET A 622 -6.43 -10.71 -27.71
CA MET A 622 -5.80 -9.45 -27.28
C MET A 622 -6.57 -8.20 -27.73
N GLU A 623 -7.27 -8.28 -28.86
CA GLU A 623 -8.12 -7.19 -29.34
C GLU A 623 -9.37 -7.01 -28.48
N GLU A 624 -10.06 -8.11 -28.15
CA GLU A 624 -11.21 -8.08 -27.23
C GLU A 624 -10.82 -7.55 -25.85
N LEU A 625 -9.68 -7.99 -25.31
CA LEU A 625 -9.19 -7.51 -24.02
C LEU A 625 -8.85 -6.02 -24.06
N LYS A 626 -8.26 -5.53 -25.16
CA LYS A 626 -7.99 -4.10 -25.34
C LYS A 626 -9.28 -3.28 -25.42
N ASN A 627 -10.27 -3.77 -26.17
CA ASN A 627 -11.58 -3.13 -26.27
C ASN A 627 -12.29 -3.12 -24.91
N PHE A 628 -12.17 -4.20 -24.14
CA PHE A 628 -12.72 -4.28 -22.79
C PHE A 628 -12.02 -3.32 -21.81
N LYS A 629 -10.68 -3.20 -21.87
CA LYS A 629 -9.92 -2.18 -21.13
C LYS A 629 -10.43 -0.76 -21.42
N GLN A 630 -10.68 -0.45 -22.70
CA GLN A 630 -11.26 0.85 -23.09
C GLN A 630 -12.71 1.02 -22.61
N HIS A 631 -13.50 -0.05 -22.62
CA HIS A 631 -14.87 -0.04 -22.12
C HIS A 631 -14.93 0.24 -20.61
N ILE A 632 -14.06 -0.41 -19.82
CA ILE A 632 -13.89 -0.13 -18.38
C ILE A 632 -13.58 1.34 -18.14
N TYR A 633 -12.58 1.86 -18.86
CA TYR A 633 -12.16 3.25 -18.74
C TYR A 633 -13.26 4.24 -19.12
N SER A 634 -13.93 4.01 -20.27
CA SER A 634 -14.93 4.93 -20.80
C SER A 634 -16.22 4.96 -19.98
N ASN A 635 -16.55 3.86 -19.29
CA ASN A 635 -17.74 3.75 -18.45
C ASN A 635 -17.44 3.93 -16.95
N ASN A 636 -16.18 4.23 -16.59
CA ASN A 636 -15.73 4.45 -15.21
C ASN A 636 -16.11 3.29 -14.26
N PHE A 637 -15.91 2.04 -14.71
CA PHE A 637 -16.13 0.87 -13.85
C PHE A 637 -15.04 0.78 -12.76
N ASP A 638 -15.44 0.55 -11.51
CA ASP A 638 -14.53 0.23 -10.38
C ASP A 638 -14.08 -1.23 -10.46
N LEU A 639 -13.35 -1.57 -11.53
CA LEU A 639 -12.90 -2.94 -11.84
C LEU A 639 -11.42 -2.96 -12.22
N ASP A 640 -10.60 -3.63 -11.40
CA ASP A 640 -9.19 -3.90 -11.66
C ASP A 640 -9.01 -5.23 -12.40
N ILE A 641 -8.43 -5.15 -13.59
CA ILE A 641 -8.13 -6.31 -14.44
C ILE A 641 -6.63 -6.50 -14.68
N ARG A 642 -5.77 -5.84 -13.90
CA ARG A 642 -4.31 -5.97 -14.04
C ARG A 642 -3.85 -7.37 -13.61
N PRO A 643 -2.90 -7.99 -14.31
CA PRO A 643 -2.33 -9.27 -13.90
C PRO A 643 -1.53 -9.13 -12.60
N THR A 644 -1.50 -10.20 -11.81
CA THR A 644 -0.84 -10.26 -10.49
C THR A 644 0.67 -10.14 -10.61
N LEU A 645 1.22 -10.70 -11.69
CA LEU A 645 2.63 -10.56 -12.07
C LEU A 645 2.69 -9.63 -13.29
N SER A 646 2.82 -8.33 -13.03
CA SER A 646 3.23 -7.40 -14.09
C SER A 646 4.70 -7.70 -14.43
N TYR A 647 4.93 -8.51 -15.46
CA TYR A 647 6.23 -8.50 -16.13
C TYR A 647 6.37 -7.11 -16.77
N TYR A 648 7.13 -6.24 -16.09
CA TYR A 648 7.68 -5.00 -16.66
C TYR A 648 9.09 -5.26 -17.16
#